data_AF-A0AAP0WUC6-F1
#
_entry.id   AF-A0AAP0WUC6-F1
#
_cell.length_a   1.000
_cell.length_b   1.000
_cell.length_c   1.000
_cell.angle_alpha   90.00
_cell.angle_beta   90.00
_cell.angle_gamma   90.00
#
_symmetry.space_group_name_H-M   'P 1'
#
loop_
_entity.id
_entity.type
_entity.pdbx_description
1 polymer ?
#
loop_
_entity_poly.entity_id
_entity_poly.type
_entity_poly.pdbx_seq_one_letter_code
_entity_poly.pdbx_strand_id
1 'polypeptide(L)'
;MEFVDNLPPMDLMRSEKMTFVQLIIPVESAHRAISYLGELGLLQFRDLNADKSPFQRTFVNQVKRCGEMSRKLRFFKDQISKAGLGSSAQPVLQPDIELEELEIQLAEHENELIEMNSNSEKLRQSYNELLEFKMVLQKASGFLVSSKSHAVGEERELDENVYSNDDYVETASLLEQEMRPGPSNQSGLRFISGIICKSKVLRFERILFRATRGNMLFNQAPADENIMDPVSSEMVEKTVFVVFFSGEQAKTKILKICEAFGANCYPVPEDITKQRQITREVSSHLSELEATLDAGIHHRNKALTSFGFHLTKWMIMVRREKAVYDTLNMLNFDVTKKCLVGEGWCPIFAKAQIQEVLQRATFDSNSQVGIIFHVMDAVESPPTYFRTNRFTNPFQEIVDAYGIARYQEANPAVYTVITFPFLFAVMFGDWGHGICLLLGALVLIARESKLSSQKLGSFMEMLFGGRYILLLMAIFSIYCGLIYNEFFSIPYHIFGGSAYKCRDTTCSDSHTAGLVKYRDPYPFGVDPSWRGSRSELPFLNSLKMKMSILLGVAQMNLGIILSYFNARFFHSSLDIRYQFVPQMIFLNGLFGYLSLLIVIKWCTGSQADLYHVMIYMFLSPTDDLGENQLFWGQRPLQA
;
A
#
# COMPACT_ATOMS: atom_id res chain seq x y z
N MET A 1 8.73 -10.11 -48.74
CA MET A 1 7.89 -10.98 -47.90
C MET A 1 8.61 -11.43 -46.61
N GLU A 2 9.93 -11.39 -46.54
CA GLU A 2 10.72 -11.81 -45.35
C GLU A 2 10.69 -10.84 -44.14
N PHE A 3 10.08 -9.65 -44.28
CA PHE A 3 9.93 -8.71 -43.15
C PHE A 3 8.71 -9.02 -42.27
N VAL A 4 7.74 -9.79 -42.80
CA VAL A 4 6.53 -10.19 -42.05
C VAL A 4 6.81 -11.43 -41.18
N ASP A 5 7.70 -12.32 -41.65
CA ASP A 5 8.08 -13.55 -40.91
C ASP A 5 9.05 -13.30 -39.75
N ASN A 6 9.70 -12.13 -39.71
CA ASN A 6 10.57 -11.69 -38.61
C ASN A 6 9.86 -10.82 -37.57
N LEU A 7 8.55 -10.57 -37.72
CA LEU A 7 7.75 -10.03 -36.63
C LEU A 7 7.53 -11.15 -35.60
N PRO A 8 7.77 -10.92 -34.30
CA PRO A 8 7.39 -11.90 -33.29
C PRO A 8 5.90 -12.22 -33.50
N PRO A 9 5.47 -13.49 -33.38
CA PRO A 9 4.08 -13.87 -33.59
C PRO A 9 3.21 -13.04 -32.64
N MET A 10 2.60 -11.98 -33.17
CA MET A 10 1.64 -11.17 -32.42
C MET A 10 0.31 -11.89 -32.48
N ASP A 11 0.17 -12.94 -31.69
CA ASP A 11 -1.10 -13.66 -31.55
C ASP A 11 -1.72 -13.38 -30.19
N LEU A 12 -1.80 -12.10 -29.79
CA LEU A 12 -2.54 -11.67 -28.57
C LEU A 12 -4.02 -12.10 -28.62
N MET A 13 -4.51 -12.48 -29.80
CA MET A 13 -5.85 -12.99 -30.06
C MET A 13 -6.12 -14.31 -29.35
N ARG A 14 -5.11 -15.13 -29.04
CA ARG A 14 -5.26 -16.40 -28.30
C ARG A 14 -4.13 -16.59 -27.31
N SER A 15 -4.29 -17.54 -26.40
CA SER A 15 -3.22 -17.85 -25.45
C SER A 15 -2.06 -18.53 -26.17
N GLU A 16 -0.85 -18.38 -25.64
CA GLU A 16 0.32 -19.08 -26.14
C GLU A 16 0.16 -20.61 -25.99
N LYS A 17 0.79 -21.36 -26.91
CA LYS A 17 0.78 -22.82 -26.82
C LYS A 17 1.76 -23.29 -25.75
N MET A 18 1.27 -24.14 -24.86
CA MET A 18 2.01 -24.73 -23.74
C MET A 18 2.46 -26.16 -24.03
N THR A 19 3.51 -26.57 -23.35
CA THR A 19 4.02 -27.94 -23.34
C THR A 19 4.30 -28.34 -21.91
N PHE A 20 3.96 -29.58 -21.57
CA PHE A 20 4.26 -30.15 -20.27
C PHE A 20 5.64 -30.79 -20.31
N VAL A 21 6.46 -30.47 -19.32
CA VAL A 21 7.85 -30.87 -19.30
C VAL A 21 8.22 -31.47 -17.95
N GLN A 22 9.08 -32.48 -18.00
CA GLN A 22 9.72 -33.08 -16.85
C GLN A 22 11.21 -32.77 -16.89
N LEU A 23 11.72 -32.26 -15.78
CA LEU A 23 13.11 -31.94 -15.56
C LEU A 23 13.69 -32.93 -14.56
N ILE A 24 14.80 -33.58 -14.93
CA ILE A 24 15.58 -34.42 -14.01
C ILE A 24 16.89 -33.68 -13.75
N ILE A 25 17.02 -33.18 -12.52
CA ILE A 25 18.08 -32.27 -12.12
C ILE A 25 18.97 -32.95 -11.07
N PRO A 26 20.28 -33.12 -11.32
CA PRO A 26 21.22 -33.57 -10.30
C PRO A 26 21.26 -32.60 -9.12
N VAL A 27 21.34 -33.12 -7.88
CA VAL A 27 21.28 -32.32 -6.64
C VAL A 27 22.36 -31.22 -6.61
N GLU A 28 23.55 -31.49 -7.12
CA GLU A 28 24.68 -30.53 -7.18
C GLU A 28 24.35 -29.29 -8.04
N SER A 29 23.62 -29.48 -9.14
CA SER A 29 23.25 -28.42 -10.07
C SER A 29 21.91 -27.76 -9.75
N ALA A 30 21.14 -28.31 -8.80
CA ALA A 30 19.74 -27.97 -8.60
C ALA A 30 19.51 -26.52 -8.17
N HIS A 31 20.31 -26.02 -7.23
CA HIS A 31 20.20 -24.64 -6.76
C HIS A 31 20.43 -23.63 -7.89
N ARG A 32 21.51 -23.80 -8.66
CA ARG A 32 21.84 -22.90 -9.78
C ARG A 32 20.85 -23.02 -10.94
N ALA A 33 20.42 -24.25 -11.26
CA ALA A 33 19.42 -24.48 -12.30
C ALA A 33 18.11 -23.74 -12.01
N ILE A 34 17.58 -23.88 -10.79
CA ILE A 34 16.36 -23.18 -10.37
C ILE A 34 16.56 -21.67 -10.33
N SER A 35 17.74 -21.20 -9.89
CA SER A 35 18.08 -19.78 -9.89
C SER A 35 18.05 -19.17 -11.30
N TYR A 36 18.66 -19.82 -12.30
CA TYR A 36 18.64 -19.34 -13.68
C TYR A 36 17.28 -19.52 -14.36
N LEU A 37 16.55 -20.59 -14.06
CA LEU A 37 15.16 -20.75 -14.50
C LEU A 37 14.26 -19.64 -13.92
N GLY A 38 14.52 -19.22 -12.69
CA GLY A 38 13.84 -18.10 -12.03
C GLY A 38 14.13 -16.76 -12.69
N GLU A 39 15.37 -16.52 -13.14
CA GLU A 39 15.73 -15.32 -13.93
C GLU A 39 15.02 -15.29 -15.28
N LEU A 40 14.84 -16.46 -15.92
CA LEU A 40 14.10 -16.56 -17.18
C LEU A 40 12.59 -16.36 -16.98
N GLY A 41 12.00 -16.94 -15.92
CA GLY A 41 10.60 -16.74 -15.54
C GLY A 41 9.56 -17.33 -16.49
N LEU A 42 9.92 -18.31 -17.32
CA LEU A 42 9.05 -18.90 -18.37
C LEU A 42 8.58 -20.34 -18.08
N LEU A 43 8.82 -20.84 -16.85
CA LEU A 43 8.44 -22.20 -16.43
C LEU A 43 7.59 -22.13 -15.16
N GLN A 44 6.42 -22.74 -15.20
CA GLN A 44 5.54 -22.89 -14.03
C GLN A 44 5.66 -24.30 -13.47
N PHE A 45 6.21 -24.45 -12.28
CA PHE A 45 6.30 -25.74 -11.59
C PHE A 45 4.95 -26.21 -11.06
N ARG A 46 4.71 -27.51 -11.16
CA ARG A 46 3.65 -28.24 -10.47
C ARG A 46 4.18 -28.70 -9.11
N ASP A 47 3.39 -28.55 -8.06
CA ASP A 47 3.73 -29.12 -6.76
C ASP A 47 3.54 -30.63 -6.78
N LEU A 48 4.65 -31.38 -6.77
CA LEU A 48 4.66 -32.84 -6.72
C LEU A 48 4.55 -33.39 -5.29
N ASN A 49 4.67 -32.52 -4.28
CA ASN A 49 4.61 -32.87 -2.86
C ASN A 49 3.38 -32.25 -2.17
N ALA A 50 2.26 -32.11 -2.89
CA ALA A 50 1.04 -31.51 -2.36
C ALA A 50 0.49 -32.26 -1.11
N ASP A 51 0.69 -33.57 -1.04
CA ASP A 51 0.24 -34.41 0.08
C ASP A 51 1.10 -34.26 1.35
N LYS A 52 2.30 -33.67 1.23
CA LYS A 52 3.22 -33.49 2.36
C LYS A 52 3.03 -32.12 2.99
N SER A 53 2.96 -32.10 4.32
CA SER A 53 2.99 -30.84 5.07
C SER A 53 4.28 -30.06 4.81
N PRO A 54 4.27 -28.72 4.89
CA PRO A 54 5.46 -27.91 4.66
C PRO A 54 6.67 -28.34 5.48
N PHE A 55 6.49 -28.79 6.73
CA PHE A 55 7.58 -29.22 7.63
C PHE A 55 8.24 -30.55 7.25
N GLN A 56 7.57 -31.39 6.46
CA GLN A 56 8.07 -32.70 6.03
C GLN A 56 8.86 -32.63 4.71
N ARG A 57 8.95 -31.45 4.10
CA ARG A 57 9.68 -31.25 2.84
C ARG A 57 11.19 -31.23 3.07
N THR A 58 11.97 -31.53 2.03
CA THR A 58 13.41 -31.76 2.13
C THR A 58 14.20 -30.51 2.51
N PHE A 59 13.83 -29.33 1.98
CA PHE A 59 14.60 -28.08 2.14
C PHE A 59 14.03 -27.12 3.19
N VAL A 60 13.32 -27.63 4.19
CA VAL A 60 12.65 -26.81 5.22
C VAL A 60 13.64 -26.03 6.08
N ASN A 61 14.76 -26.65 6.43
CA ASN A 61 15.78 -26.02 7.26
C ASN A 61 16.39 -24.80 6.56
N GLN A 62 16.62 -24.90 5.24
CA GLN A 62 17.12 -23.80 4.41
C GLN A 62 16.08 -22.67 4.30
N VAL A 63 14.80 -22.99 4.10
CA VAL A 63 13.73 -21.98 4.09
C VAL A 63 13.61 -21.29 5.46
N LYS A 64 13.71 -22.04 6.57
CA LYS A 64 13.69 -21.48 7.93
C LYS A 64 14.87 -20.54 8.15
N ARG A 65 16.08 -20.93 7.73
CA ARG A 65 17.30 -20.11 7.78
C ARG A 65 17.12 -18.78 7.03
N CYS A 66 16.65 -18.83 5.77
CA CYS A 66 16.34 -17.60 5.02
C CYS A 66 15.21 -16.77 5.67
N GLY A 67 14.23 -17.44 6.30
CA GLY A 67 13.16 -16.80 7.06
C GLY A 67 13.68 -16.02 8.28
N GLU A 68 14.63 -16.60 9.02
CA GLU A 68 15.30 -15.95 10.14
C GLU A 68 16.14 -14.76 9.67
N MET A 69 16.93 -14.90 8.60
CA MET A 69 17.66 -13.77 7.99
C MET A 69 16.71 -12.65 7.57
N SER A 70 15.56 -12.98 6.97
CA SER A 70 14.53 -12.00 6.62
C SER A 70 13.88 -11.35 7.84
N ARG A 71 13.83 -12.01 9.01
CA ARG A 71 13.40 -11.41 10.28
C ARG A 71 14.42 -10.36 10.74
N LYS A 72 15.71 -10.70 10.74
CA LYS A 72 16.80 -9.78 11.12
C LYS A 72 16.82 -8.52 10.24
N LEU A 73 16.68 -8.69 8.92
CA LEU A 73 16.62 -7.57 7.97
C LEU A 73 15.39 -6.67 8.18
N ARG A 74 14.24 -7.24 8.58
CA ARG A 74 13.07 -6.43 8.96
C ARG A 74 13.33 -5.64 10.23
N PHE A 75 13.94 -6.26 11.24
CA PHE A 75 14.34 -5.57 12.46
C PHE A 75 15.28 -4.38 12.17
N PHE A 76 16.29 -4.54 11.31
CA PHE A 76 17.16 -3.43 10.92
C PHE A 76 16.43 -2.30 10.21
N LYS A 77 15.50 -2.65 9.30
CA LYS A 77 14.66 -1.65 8.63
C LYS A 77 13.82 -0.86 9.61
N ASP A 78 13.24 -1.53 10.60
CA ASP A 78 12.42 -0.88 11.63
C ASP A 78 13.29 0.05 12.50
N GLN A 79 14.50 -0.36 12.88
CA GLN A 79 15.44 0.49 13.61
C GLN A 79 15.88 1.74 12.82
N ILE A 80 16.19 1.58 11.53
CA ILE A 80 16.53 2.70 10.65
C ILE A 80 15.36 3.67 10.54
N SER A 81 14.14 3.15 10.41
CA SER A 81 12.92 3.97 10.33
C SER A 81 12.66 4.76 11.63
N LYS A 82 12.88 4.13 12.79
CA LYS A 82 12.79 4.78 14.11
C LYS A 82 13.84 5.88 14.30
N ALA A 83 15.02 5.72 13.71
CA ALA A 83 16.09 6.71 13.76
C ALA A 83 15.88 7.88 12.76
N GLY A 84 14.89 7.81 11.87
CA GLY A 84 14.65 8.84 10.85
C GLY A 84 15.75 8.91 9.76
N LEU A 85 16.63 7.90 9.70
CA LEU A 85 17.70 7.83 8.71
C LEU A 85 17.09 7.35 7.38
N GLY A 86 17.08 8.21 6.37
CA GLY A 86 16.65 7.83 5.03
C GLY A 86 17.59 6.75 4.45
N SER A 87 17.05 5.60 4.06
CA SER A 87 17.84 4.59 3.33
C SER A 87 18.26 5.17 1.98
N SER A 88 19.53 5.53 1.86
CA SER A 88 20.14 5.91 0.59
C SER A 88 20.34 4.64 -0.22
N ALA A 89 19.45 4.40 -1.19
CA ALA A 89 19.59 3.32 -2.15
C ALA A 89 20.63 3.71 -3.20
N GLN A 90 21.91 3.48 -2.91
CA GLN A 90 22.92 3.41 -3.97
C GLN A 90 23.14 1.96 -4.38
N PRO A 91 23.13 1.64 -5.69
CA PRO A 91 23.48 0.33 -6.19
C PRO A 91 24.99 0.18 -6.09
N VAL A 92 25.49 -0.24 -4.93
CA VAL A 92 26.90 -0.60 -4.81
C VAL A 92 27.08 -1.98 -5.44
N LEU A 93 27.80 -2.02 -6.56
CA LEU A 93 28.30 -3.21 -7.25
C LEU A 93 29.38 -3.87 -6.39
N GLN A 94 28.97 -4.48 -5.28
CA GLN A 94 29.83 -5.35 -4.46
C GLN A 94 29.74 -6.80 -4.95
N PRO A 95 30.79 -7.62 -4.72
CA PRO A 95 30.78 -9.03 -5.06
C PRO A 95 29.61 -9.77 -4.39
N ASP A 96 29.27 -10.93 -4.96
CA ASP A 96 28.30 -11.84 -4.38
C ASP A 96 28.90 -12.43 -3.10
N ILE A 97 28.37 -11.98 -1.96
CA ILE A 97 28.68 -12.52 -0.64
C ILE A 97 28.01 -13.89 -0.57
N GLU A 98 28.70 -14.91 -0.05
CA GLU A 98 28.07 -16.22 0.16
C GLU A 98 27.00 -16.12 1.26
N LEU A 99 25.91 -16.90 1.14
CA LEU A 99 24.78 -16.85 2.07
C LEU A 99 25.22 -17.11 3.53
N GLU A 100 26.25 -17.94 3.71
CA GLU A 100 26.85 -18.25 5.01
C GLU A 100 27.56 -17.06 5.65
N GLU A 101 28.39 -16.36 4.90
CA GLU A 101 29.04 -15.14 5.38
C GLU A 101 28.02 -14.06 5.73
N LEU A 102 26.97 -13.92 4.90
CA LEU A 102 25.89 -12.97 5.17
C LEU A 102 25.15 -13.30 6.47
N GLU A 103 24.89 -14.59 6.77
CA GLU A 103 24.22 -14.97 8.01
C GLU A 103 25.03 -14.59 9.25
N ILE A 104 26.35 -14.81 9.22
CA ILE A 104 27.27 -14.46 10.29
C ILE A 104 27.25 -12.95 10.51
N GLN A 105 27.44 -12.17 9.44
CA GLN A 105 27.40 -10.71 9.49
C GLN A 105 26.06 -10.18 10.04
N LEU A 106 24.93 -10.73 9.58
CA LEU A 106 23.61 -10.33 10.09
C LEU A 106 23.41 -10.70 11.56
N ALA A 107 23.99 -11.81 12.03
CA ALA A 107 23.92 -12.20 13.43
C ALA A 107 24.77 -11.29 14.33
N GLU A 108 25.98 -10.97 13.90
CA GLU A 108 26.88 -10.06 14.62
C GLU A 108 26.25 -8.66 14.77
N HIS A 109 25.74 -8.09 13.67
CA HIS A 109 25.09 -6.79 13.70
C HIS A 109 23.77 -6.77 14.48
N GLU A 110 23.02 -7.89 14.51
CA GLU A 110 21.83 -8.01 15.34
C GLU A 110 22.19 -7.97 16.83
N ASN A 111 23.20 -8.74 17.23
CA ASN A 111 23.68 -8.77 18.61
C ASN A 111 24.22 -7.41 19.04
N GLU A 112 25.05 -6.78 18.21
CA GLU A 112 25.61 -5.45 18.44
C GLU A 112 24.51 -4.40 18.66
N LEU A 113 23.48 -4.39 17.81
CA LEU A 113 22.36 -3.44 17.94
C LEU A 113 21.48 -3.72 19.16
N ILE A 114 21.24 -4.99 19.50
CA ILE A 114 20.48 -5.36 20.71
C ILE A 114 21.24 -4.90 21.95
N GLU A 115 22.54 -5.15 22.01
CA GLU A 115 23.40 -4.72 23.12
C GLU A 115 23.40 -3.18 23.25
N MET A 116 23.64 -2.46 22.15
CA MET A 116 23.60 -1.00 22.13
C MET A 116 22.26 -0.44 22.59
N ASN A 117 21.14 -1.03 22.14
CA ASN A 117 19.82 -0.58 22.55
C ASN A 117 19.59 -0.84 24.04
N SER A 118 20.01 -1.99 24.58
CA SER A 118 19.87 -2.31 26.00
C SER A 118 20.73 -1.40 26.89
N ASN A 119 21.95 -1.08 26.46
CA ASN A 119 22.84 -0.17 27.18
C ASN A 119 22.32 1.26 27.12
N SER A 120 21.80 1.68 25.97
CA SER A 120 21.17 2.99 25.78
C SER A 120 19.91 3.14 26.63
N GLU A 121 19.10 2.07 26.77
CA GLU A 121 17.92 2.06 27.63
C GLU A 121 18.29 2.18 29.11
N LYS A 122 19.28 1.42 29.59
CA LYS A 122 19.80 1.53 30.96
C LYS A 122 20.34 2.93 31.26
N LEU A 123 21.17 3.47 30.36
CA LEU A 123 21.72 4.84 30.51
C LEU A 123 20.60 5.88 30.55
N ARG A 124 19.56 5.73 29.72
CA ARG A 124 18.41 6.63 29.70
C ARG A 124 17.57 6.53 30.96
N GLN A 125 17.41 5.33 31.53
CA GLN A 125 16.77 5.13 32.84
C GLN A 125 17.56 5.84 33.95
N SER A 126 18.87 5.60 34.05
CA SER A 126 19.72 6.28 35.05
C SER A 126 19.76 7.80 34.87
N TYR A 127 19.78 8.29 33.62
CA TYR A 127 19.67 9.72 33.32
C TYR A 127 18.34 10.30 33.82
N ASN A 128 17.22 9.63 33.54
CA ASN A 128 15.89 10.06 33.97
C ASN A 128 15.80 10.09 35.51
N GLU A 129 16.31 9.07 36.21
CA GLU A 129 16.33 9.01 37.69
C GLU A 129 17.14 10.17 38.29
N LEU A 130 18.32 10.46 37.74
CA LEU A 130 19.14 11.58 38.21
C LEU A 130 18.52 12.94 37.89
N LEU A 131 17.83 13.05 36.75
CA LEU A 131 17.13 14.27 36.34
C LEU A 131 15.94 14.54 37.27
N GLU A 132 15.17 13.51 37.60
CA GLU A 132 14.15 13.57 38.65
C GLU A 132 14.74 13.98 40.00
N PHE A 133 15.86 13.38 40.39
CA PHE A 133 16.52 13.70 41.65
C PHE A 133 16.98 15.16 41.72
N LYS A 134 17.60 15.68 40.64
CA LYS A 134 17.98 17.09 40.51
C LYS A 134 16.78 18.03 40.69
N MET A 135 15.65 17.72 40.06
CA MET A 135 14.43 18.53 40.16
C MET A 135 13.87 18.53 41.59
N VAL A 136 13.85 17.37 42.23
CA VAL A 136 13.43 17.23 43.63
C VAL A 136 14.33 18.06 44.54
N LEU A 137 15.66 17.99 44.37
CA LEU A 137 16.61 18.79 45.15
C LEU A 137 16.38 20.30 44.99
N GLN A 138 16.20 20.79 43.77
CA GLN A 138 15.99 22.21 43.50
C GLN A 138 14.69 22.74 44.11
N LYS A 139 13.57 22.04 43.91
CA LYS A 139 12.24 22.50 44.38
C LYS A 139 12.05 22.23 45.88
N ALA A 140 12.55 21.12 46.42
CA ALA A 140 12.48 20.81 47.86
C ALA A 140 13.27 21.82 48.71
N SER A 141 14.37 22.37 48.18
CA SER A 141 15.13 23.43 48.86
C SER A 141 14.26 24.67 49.18
N GLY A 142 13.38 25.07 48.24
CA GLY A 142 12.46 26.20 48.45
C GLY A 142 11.43 25.94 49.54
N PHE A 143 10.92 24.70 49.63
CA PHE A 143 9.95 24.30 50.65
C PHE A 143 10.57 24.18 52.05
N LEU A 144 11.79 23.67 52.17
CA LEU A 144 12.49 23.53 53.45
C LEU A 144 12.88 24.90 54.03
N VAL A 145 13.30 25.86 53.19
CA VAL A 145 13.60 27.23 53.62
C VAL A 145 12.35 27.94 54.12
N SER A 146 11.21 27.81 53.41
CA SER A 146 9.93 28.40 53.81
C SER A 146 9.42 27.86 55.16
N SER A 147 9.63 26.57 55.44
CA SER A 147 9.22 25.96 56.71
C SER A 147 10.13 26.38 57.88
N LYS A 148 11.46 26.53 57.66
CA LYS A 148 12.39 27.03 58.69
C LYS A 148 12.17 28.50 59.02
N SER A 149 11.79 29.35 58.06
CA SER A 149 11.44 30.75 58.33
C SER A 149 10.20 30.93 59.22
N HIS A 150 9.28 29.95 59.24
CA HIS A 150 8.14 29.95 60.15
C HIS A 150 8.50 29.50 61.58
N ALA A 151 9.45 28.56 61.74
CA ALA A 151 9.87 28.06 63.06
C ALA A 151 10.77 29.05 63.83
N VAL A 152 11.61 29.82 63.14
CA VAL A 152 12.51 30.81 63.76
C VAL A 152 11.76 31.99 64.40
N GLY A 153 10.46 32.17 64.10
CA GLY A 153 9.61 33.17 64.76
C GLY A 153 9.24 32.85 66.21
N GLU A 154 9.28 31.57 66.62
CA GLU A 154 8.79 31.12 67.94
C GLU A 154 9.89 30.69 68.92
N GLU A 155 11.13 30.47 68.47
CA GLU A 155 12.24 29.99 69.35
C GLU A 155 13.15 31.10 69.90
N ARG A 156 12.81 32.40 69.76
CA ARG A 156 13.64 33.51 70.26
C ARG A 156 13.36 34.01 71.68
N GLU A 157 12.44 33.38 72.43
CA GLU A 157 12.08 33.87 73.77
C GLU A 157 12.44 32.96 74.95
N LEU A 158 13.02 31.77 74.76
CA LEU A 158 13.47 30.96 75.90
C LEU A 158 14.84 30.31 75.67
N ASP A 159 15.68 30.45 76.70
CA ASP A 159 16.97 29.81 76.95
C ASP A 159 18.25 30.48 76.40
N GLU A 160 18.56 31.62 77.03
CA GLU A 160 19.93 31.84 77.54
C GLU A 160 20.33 30.67 78.47
N ASN A 161 21.41 29.92 78.16
CA ASN A 161 22.51 29.60 79.07
C ASN A 161 23.43 28.44 78.62
N VAL A 162 24.74 28.68 78.77
CA VAL A 162 25.83 27.75 79.14
C VAL A 162 26.54 26.92 78.03
N TYR A 163 27.70 27.46 77.63
CA TYR A 163 29.06 26.89 77.60
C TYR A 163 29.38 25.50 76.97
N SER A 164 30.17 25.60 75.89
CA SER A 164 31.50 25.00 75.63
C SER A 164 31.74 23.47 75.55
N ASN A 165 32.35 23.08 74.41
CA ASN A 165 33.65 22.40 74.23
C ASN A 165 33.63 21.21 73.25
N ASP A 166 34.38 21.43 72.16
CA ASP A 166 35.52 20.64 71.66
C ASP A 166 35.37 19.12 71.37
N ASP A 167 35.47 18.86 70.06
CA ASP A 167 36.60 18.16 69.41
C ASP A 167 36.40 16.72 68.90
N TYR A 168 37.18 16.46 67.84
CA TYR A 168 37.47 15.20 67.13
C TYR A 168 36.68 14.77 65.89
N VAL A 169 37.42 14.88 64.78
CA VAL A 169 37.24 14.30 63.45
C VAL A 169 37.55 12.81 63.47
N GLU A 170 36.71 11.99 62.82
CA GLU A 170 37.19 10.78 62.14
C GLU A 170 36.34 10.45 60.91
N THR A 171 37.05 10.30 59.79
CA THR A 171 36.59 9.99 58.43
C THR A 171 36.23 8.51 58.27
N ALA A 172 35.03 8.18 57.78
CA ALA A 172 34.74 6.85 57.19
C ALA A 172 33.56 6.87 56.19
N SER A 173 33.78 6.09 55.11
CA SER A 173 32.99 5.72 53.91
C SER A 173 31.45 5.85 53.92
N LEU A 174 30.89 6.31 52.79
CA LEU A 174 29.59 7.01 52.67
C LEU A 174 28.41 6.20 52.10
N LEU A 175 28.47 4.86 51.99
CA LEU A 175 27.40 4.11 51.29
C LEU A 175 26.85 2.85 51.97
N GLU A 176 27.27 2.47 53.19
CA GLU A 176 26.82 1.17 53.76
C GLU A 176 26.41 1.14 55.25
N GLN A 177 26.08 2.27 55.89
CA GLN A 177 25.75 2.18 57.33
C GLN A 177 24.62 3.11 57.82
N GLU A 178 23.37 2.68 57.63
CA GLU A 178 22.24 3.12 58.47
C GLU A 178 21.39 1.93 58.96
N MET A 179 21.98 1.12 59.85
CA MET A 179 21.23 0.34 60.85
C MET A 179 21.98 0.40 62.17
N ARG A 180 21.86 1.52 62.91
CA ARG A 180 21.98 1.61 64.38
C ARG A 180 21.49 2.98 64.88
N PRO A 181 20.74 3.05 66.00
CA PRO A 181 20.15 4.29 66.49
C PRO A 181 21.15 5.05 67.38
N GLY A 182 21.48 6.29 67.00
CA GLY A 182 22.12 7.27 67.89
C GLY A 182 21.09 8.01 68.76
N PRO A 183 21.47 8.55 69.94
CA PRO A 183 20.54 8.91 71.00
C PRO A 183 19.79 10.22 70.72
N SER A 184 18.57 10.25 71.23
CA SER A 184 17.55 11.30 71.18
C SER A 184 18.01 12.69 71.62
N ASN A 185 17.70 13.72 70.82
CA ASN A 185 16.93 14.90 71.24
C ASN A 185 16.78 15.90 70.09
N GLN A 186 15.62 15.89 69.43
CA GLN A 186 14.92 17.06 68.88
C GLN A 186 13.56 16.57 68.38
N SER A 187 12.48 17.20 68.82
CA SER A 187 11.11 16.96 68.34
C SER A 187 10.99 17.45 66.90
N GLY A 188 11.45 16.66 65.93
CA GLY A 188 11.57 17.07 64.53
C GLY A 188 10.44 16.56 63.64
N LEU A 189 9.70 17.47 63.00
CA LEU A 189 8.91 17.16 61.81
C LEU A 189 9.78 16.42 60.79
N ARG A 190 9.40 15.19 60.44
CA ARG A 190 10.08 14.42 59.38
C ARG A 190 9.40 14.72 58.05
N PHE A 191 10.16 14.70 56.96
CA PHE A 191 9.60 14.91 55.62
C PHE A 191 9.99 13.78 54.65
N ILE A 192 9.14 13.57 53.65
CA ILE A 192 9.43 12.75 52.47
C ILE A 192 9.25 13.62 51.24
N SER A 193 10.25 13.62 50.38
CA SER A 193 10.22 14.27 49.07
C SER A 193 10.16 13.25 47.95
N GLY A 194 9.42 13.56 46.90
CA GLY A 194 9.33 12.71 45.72
C GLY A 194 8.75 13.42 44.52
N ILE A 195 8.64 12.69 43.43
CA ILE A 195 8.08 13.17 42.18
C ILE A 195 6.95 12.23 41.70
N ILE A 196 5.89 12.82 41.16
CA ILE A 196 4.72 12.08 40.69
C ILE A 196 4.16 12.72 39.41
N CYS A 197 3.47 11.94 38.58
CA CYS A 197 2.76 12.46 37.40
C CYS A 197 1.64 13.42 37.81
N LYS A 198 1.55 14.58 37.14
CA LYS A 198 0.56 15.64 37.45
C LYS A 198 -0.89 15.14 37.44
N SER A 199 -1.21 14.20 36.55
CA SER A 199 -2.56 13.59 36.45
C SER A 199 -3.01 12.82 37.70
N LYS A 200 -2.07 12.30 38.49
CA LYS A 200 -2.34 11.46 39.67
C LYS A 200 -2.35 12.23 41.00
N VAL A 201 -1.84 13.47 41.01
CA VAL A 201 -1.61 14.28 42.21
C VAL A 201 -2.85 14.45 43.07
N LEU A 202 -3.99 14.86 42.49
CA LEU A 202 -5.22 15.12 43.25
C LEU A 202 -5.76 13.86 43.95
N ARG A 203 -5.59 12.68 43.34
CA ARG A 203 -6.00 11.41 43.95
C ARG A 203 -5.03 11.01 45.05
N PHE A 204 -3.74 11.22 44.82
CA PHE A 204 -2.66 10.95 45.76
C PHE A 204 -2.81 11.77 47.05
N GLU A 205 -3.00 13.08 46.94
CA GLU A 205 -3.21 13.99 48.08
C GLU A 205 -4.42 13.57 48.94
N ARG A 206 -5.55 13.26 48.31
CA ARG A 206 -6.77 12.83 49.02
C ARG A 206 -6.57 11.54 49.80
N ILE A 207 -5.82 10.58 49.26
CA ILE A 207 -5.56 9.30 49.94
C ILE A 207 -4.58 9.48 51.08
N LEU A 208 -3.52 10.27 50.87
CA LEU A 208 -2.59 10.65 51.93
C LEU A 208 -3.33 11.33 53.09
N PHE A 209 -4.18 12.32 52.81
CA PHE A 209 -4.97 13.03 53.82
C PHE A 209 -5.89 12.09 54.61
N ARG A 210 -6.56 11.16 53.93
CA ARG A 210 -7.43 10.16 54.57
C ARG A 210 -6.65 9.15 55.41
N ALA A 211 -5.48 8.71 54.95
CA ALA A 211 -4.66 7.72 55.64
C ALA A 211 -3.97 8.27 56.90
N THR A 212 -3.58 9.54 56.89
CA THR A 212 -2.98 10.24 58.03
C THR A 212 -4.00 10.96 58.91
N ARG A 213 -5.30 10.85 58.60
CA ARG A 213 -6.41 11.52 59.30
C ARG A 213 -6.23 13.05 59.39
N GLY A 214 -5.63 13.65 58.37
CA GLY A 214 -5.36 15.09 58.31
C GLY A 214 -4.08 15.55 59.01
N ASN A 215 -3.32 14.64 59.65
CA ASN A 215 -2.07 14.98 60.34
C ASN A 215 -0.86 14.96 59.39
N MET A 216 -0.94 15.72 58.30
CA MET A 216 0.18 15.91 57.36
C MET A 216 0.14 17.31 56.73
N LEU A 217 1.30 17.83 56.34
CA LEU A 217 1.40 19.01 55.48
C LEU A 217 1.92 18.57 54.11
N PHE A 218 1.12 18.81 53.05
CA PHE A 218 1.45 18.45 51.68
C PHE A 218 1.78 19.71 50.87
N ASN A 219 3.03 19.83 50.43
CA ASN A 219 3.49 20.89 49.54
C ASN A 219 3.75 20.31 48.15
N GLN A 220 3.35 21.03 47.10
CA GLN A 220 3.56 20.63 45.70
C GLN A 220 4.13 21.78 44.87
N ALA A 221 5.06 21.46 43.97
CA ALA A 221 5.53 22.35 42.91
C ALA A 221 5.49 21.61 41.57
N PRO A 222 5.05 22.26 40.47
CA PRO A 222 5.26 21.71 39.14
C PRO A 222 6.76 21.61 38.83
N ALA A 223 7.16 20.54 38.13
CA ALA A 223 8.46 20.50 37.48
C ALA A 223 8.39 21.39 36.23
N ASP A 224 9.45 22.16 35.97
CA ASP A 224 9.48 23.13 34.87
C ASP A 224 9.75 22.46 33.50
N GLU A 225 10.22 21.21 33.49
CA GLU A 225 10.55 20.44 32.28
C GLU A 225 9.74 19.14 32.22
N ASN A 226 9.36 18.73 31.00
CA ASN A 226 8.68 17.48 30.77
C ASN A 226 9.69 16.33 30.76
N ILE A 227 9.44 15.31 31.56
CA ILE A 227 10.32 14.14 31.68
C ILE A 227 9.74 13.02 30.83
N MET A 228 10.59 12.36 30.05
CA MET A 228 10.18 11.19 29.29
C MET A 228 9.90 10.03 30.23
N ASP A 229 8.68 9.51 30.21
CA ASP A 229 8.34 8.32 30.99
C ASP A 229 9.02 7.08 30.38
N PRO A 230 9.79 6.30 31.16
CA PRO A 230 10.47 5.10 30.66
C PRO A 230 9.52 4.05 30.06
N VAL A 231 8.23 4.04 30.46
CA VAL A 231 7.28 3.01 30.01
C VAL A 231 6.47 3.47 28.79
N SER A 232 6.03 4.74 28.75
CA SER A 232 5.22 5.24 27.62
C SER A 232 6.05 5.88 26.51
N SER A 233 7.33 6.21 26.76
CA SER A 233 8.17 7.02 25.86
C SER A 233 7.56 8.38 25.50
N GLU A 234 6.55 8.84 26.25
CA GLU A 234 5.93 10.15 26.09
C GLU A 234 6.52 11.15 27.08
N MET A 235 6.55 12.42 26.68
CA MET A 235 6.94 13.53 27.54
C MET A 235 5.79 13.85 28.50
N VAL A 236 5.94 13.51 29.78
CA VAL A 236 4.91 13.70 30.80
C VAL A 236 5.30 14.83 31.75
N GLU A 237 4.34 15.71 32.05
CA GLU A 237 4.47 16.70 33.12
C GLU A 237 4.47 16.01 34.49
N LYS A 238 5.58 16.16 35.22
CA LYS A 238 5.70 15.68 36.60
C LYS A 238 5.64 16.84 37.60
N THR A 239 5.28 16.52 38.83
CA THR A 239 5.16 17.47 39.95
C THR A 239 5.96 16.93 41.12
N VAL A 240 6.80 17.79 41.69
CA VAL A 240 7.56 17.50 42.92
C VAL A 240 6.65 17.74 44.12
N PHE A 241 6.67 16.84 45.09
CA PHE A 241 5.94 16.98 46.34
C PHE A 241 6.85 16.81 47.54
N VAL A 242 6.49 17.45 48.64
CA VAL A 242 7.11 17.30 49.96
C VAL A 242 6.00 17.10 50.99
N VAL A 243 6.04 15.99 51.71
CA VAL A 243 5.07 15.66 52.77
C VAL A 243 5.76 15.72 54.12
N PHE A 244 5.33 16.63 54.99
CA PHE A 244 5.76 16.66 56.38
C PHE A 244 4.79 15.84 57.25
N PHE A 245 5.33 15.01 58.13
CA PHE A 245 4.56 14.15 59.03
C PHE A 245 5.28 13.96 60.37
N SER A 246 4.52 13.52 61.37
CA SER A 246 5.04 13.14 62.68
C SER A 246 4.73 11.65 62.95
N GLY A 247 5.72 10.94 63.49
CA GLY A 247 5.61 9.52 63.85
C GLY A 247 6.03 8.54 62.76
N GLU A 248 6.59 7.40 63.20
CA GLU A 248 7.17 6.37 62.32
C GLU A 248 6.11 5.50 61.62
N GLN A 249 4.96 5.29 62.25
CA GLN A 249 3.83 4.61 61.62
C GLN A 249 3.27 5.40 60.43
N ALA A 250 3.30 6.73 60.46
CA ALA A 250 2.90 7.56 59.34
C ALA A 250 3.89 7.42 58.17
N LYS A 251 5.21 7.38 58.44
CA LYS A 251 6.26 7.14 57.43
C LYS A 251 5.98 5.89 56.60
N THR A 252 5.74 4.76 57.27
CA THR A 252 5.50 3.47 56.60
C THR A 252 4.22 3.46 55.76
N LYS A 253 3.17 4.16 56.19
CA LYS A 253 1.92 4.29 55.41
C LYS A 253 2.12 5.18 54.19
N ILE A 254 2.82 6.31 54.33
CA ILE A 254 3.11 7.24 53.24
C ILE A 254 3.96 6.55 52.17
N LEU A 255 5.04 5.84 52.56
CA LEU A 255 5.89 5.11 51.61
C LEU A 255 5.10 4.06 50.80
N LYS A 256 4.23 3.28 51.45
CA LYS A 256 3.35 2.32 50.74
C LYS A 256 2.39 2.99 49.76
N ILE A 257 1.89 4.19 50.10
CA ILE A 257 1.03 4.97 49.19
C ILE A 257 1.85 5.53 48.02
N CYS A 258 3.09 5.99 48.26
CA CYS A 258 4.00 6.41 47.20
C CYS A 258 4.27 5.28 46.21
N GLU A 259 4.60 4.08 46.70
CA GLU A 259 4.80 2.88 45.88
C GLU A 259 3.55 2.52 45.08
N ALA A 260 2.36 2.52 45.71
CA ALA A 260 1.10 2.19 45.04
C ALA A 260 0.71 3.18 43.92
N PHE A 261 1.14 4.44 44.01
CA PHE A 261 0.90 5.47 43.00
C PHE A 261 2.01 5.54 41.93
N GLY A 262 3.11 4.81 42.12
CA GLY A 262 4.31 4.87 41.28
C GLY A 262 5.06 6.19 41.42
N ALA A 263 5.13 6.75 42.63
CA ALA A 263 5.89 7.94 42.93
C ALA A 263 7.32 7.57 43.34
N ASN A 264 8.32 8.18 42.70
CA ASN A 264 9.72 7.98 43.03
C ASN A 264 10.11 8.91 44.18
N CYS A 265 10.55 8.34 45.30
CA CYS A 265 10.98 9.08 46.48
C CYS A 265 12.50 9.19 46.54
N TYR A 266 13.00 10.40 46.79
CA TYR A 266 14.44 10.65 46.87
C TYR A 266 14.81 11.29 48.22
N PRO A 267 15.93 10.88 48.84
CA PRO A 267 16.39 11.47 50.09
C PRO A 267 17.00 12.84 49.83
N VAL A 268 16.52 13.86 50.55
CA VAL A 268 17.06 15.23 50.48
C VAL A 268 17.67 15.58 51.85
N PRO A 269 18.97 15.91 51.93
CA PRO A 269 19.58 16.32 53.19
C PRO A 269 19.03 17.65 53.72
N GLU A 270 18.99 17.78 55.04
CA GLU A 270 18.50 18.99 55.73
C GLU A 270 19.50 20.16 55.72
N ASP A 271 20.78 19.85 55.51
CA ASP A 271 21.89 20.79 55.44
C ASP A 271 21.96 21.46 54.06
N ILE A 272 21.77 22.78 54.02
CA ILE A 272 21.78 23.58 52.78
C ILE A 272 23.14 23.49 52.06
N THR A 273 24.24 23.41 52.81
CA THR A 273 25.60 23.30 52.25
C THR A 273 25.81 21.94 51.56
N LYS A 274 25.44 20.84 52.23
CA LYS A 274 25.48 19.49 51.66
C LYS A 274 24.52 19.34 50.48
N GLN A 275 23.33 19.93 50.55
CA GLN A 275 22.37 19.94 49.46
C GLN A 275 22.92 20.64 48.21
N ARG A 276 23.60 21.80 48.37
CA ARG A 276 24.27 22.50 47.26
C ARG A 276 25.41 21.69 46.66
N GLN A 277 26.17 20.96 47.49
CA GLN A 277 27.23 20.07 47.03
C GLN A 277 26.68 18.92 46.18
N ILE A 278 25.68 18.19 46.69
CA ILE A 278 25.03 17.08 45.97
C ILE A 278 24.37 17.58 44.68
N THR A 279 23.74 18.75 44.70
CA THR A 279 23.13 19.32 43.48
C THR A 279 24.18 19.59 42.40
N ARG A 280 25.38 20.07 42.77
CA ARG A 280 26.50 20.27 41.83
C ARG A 280 27.02 18.94 41.29
N GLU A 281 27.21 17.96 42.16
CA GLU A 281 27.66 16.61 41.79
C GLU A 281 26.68 15.93 40.83
N VAL A 282 25.39 15.91 41.17
CA VAL A 282 24.33 15.37 40.30
C VAL A 282 24.27 16.12 38.97
N SER A 283 24.47 17.44 38.96
CA SER A 283 24.52 18.20 37.71
C SER A 283 25.73 17.86 36.83
N SER A 284 26.89 17.57 37.44
CA SER A 284 28.08 17.10 36.71
C SER A 284 27.83 15.74 36.09
N HIS A 285 27.37 14.77 36.90
CA HIS A 285 27.04 13.42 36.42
C HIS A 285 25.96 13.42 35.33
N LEU A 286 24.95 14.29 35.43
CA LEU A 286 23.95 14.44 34.37
C LEU A 286 24.56 14.92 33.06
N SER A 287 25.47 15.90 33.10
CA SER A 287 26.15 16.39 31.89
C SER A 287 27.08 15.34 31.26
N GLU A 288 27.74 14.52 32.10
CA GLU A 288 28.56 13.40 31.64
C GLU A 288 27.69 12.31 30.99
N LEU A 289 26.58 11.93 31.63
CA LEU A 289 25.63 10.96 31.09
C LEU A 289 25.00 11.44 29.79
N GLU A 290 24.64 12.72 29.68
CA GLU A 290 24.12 13.33 28.45
C GLU A 290 25.14 13.20 27.31
N ALA A 291 26.41 13.56 27.56
CA ALA A 291 27.48 13.41 26.57
C ALA A 291 27.71 11.94 26.17
N THR A 292 27.63 10.98 27.11
CA THR A 292 27.74 9.55 26.77
C THR A 292 26.54 9.04 25.98
N LEU A 293 25.34 9.54 26.25
CA LEU A 293 24.11 9.17 25.56
C LEU A 293 24.13 9.71 24.12
N ASP A 294 24.58 10.95 23.93
CA ASP A 294 24.78 11.54 22.61
C ASP A 294 25.86 10.79 21.81
N ALA A 295 26.99 10.46 22.44
CA ALA A 295 28.02 9.62 21.83
C ALA A 295 27.48 8.24 21.44
N GLY A 296 26.65 7.64 22.28
CA GLY A 296 25.96 6.36 22.02
C GLY A 296 24.99 6.44 20.84
N ILE A 297 24.18 7.51 20.76
CA ILE A 297 23.28 7.76 19.63
C ILE A 297 24.08 7.94 18.34
N HIS A 298 25.18 8.69 18.38
CA HIS A 298 26.06 8.87 17.22
C HIS A 298 26.70 7.55 16.77
N HIS A 299 27.18 6.72 17.71
CA HIS A 299 27.73 5.40 17.40
C HIS A 299 26.67 4.50 16.73
N ARG A 300 25.47 4.44 17.33
CA ARG A 300 24.34 3.68 16.78
C ARG A 300 23.94 4.17 15.39
N ASN A 301 23.83 5.48 15.18
CA ASN A 301 23.45 6.05 13.90
C ASN A 301 24.52 5.79 12.82
N LYS A 302 25.81 5.78 13.19
CA LYS A 302 26.91 5.42 12.29
C LYS A 302 26.79 3.96 11.85
N ALA A 303 26.53 3.03 12.78
CA ALA A 303 26.30 1.62 12.48
C ALA A 303 25.03 1.42 11.62
N LEU A 304 23.91 2.07 11.96
CA LEU A 304 22.68 2.00 11.17
C LEU A 304 22.87 2.53 9.74
N THR A 305 23.72 3.54 9.56
CA THR A 305 24.00 4.11 8.24
C THR A 305 24.84 3.16 7.39
N SER A 306 25.85 2.48 7.96
CA SER A 306 26.63 1.48 7.20
C SER A 306 25.76 0.32 6.74
N PHE A 307 24.84 -0.18 7.58
CA PHE A 307 23.88 -1.23 7.20
C PHE A 307 22.83 -0.73 6.20
N GLY A 308 22.42 0.54 6.34
CA GLY A 308 21.38 1.15 5.53
C GLY A 308 21.69 1.17 4.03
N PHE A 309 22.98 1.23 3.66
CA PHE A 309 23.42 1.15 2.25
C PHE A 309 23.22 -0.25 1.65
N HIS A 310 23.50 -1.31 2.42
CA HIS A 310 23.46 -2.69 1.92
C HIS A 310 22.10 -3.37 2.10
N LEU A 311 21.24 -2.83 2.98
CA LEU A 311 19.97 -3.42 3.36
C LEU A 311 19.09 -3.84 2.17
N THR A 312 18.99 -3.00 1.14
CA THR A 312 18.16 -3.30 -0.04
C THR A 312 18.72 -4.47 -0.84
N LYS A 313 20.06 -4.54 -1.02
CA LYS A 313 20.74 -5.66 -1.69
C LYS A 313 20.53 -6.96 -0.91
N TRP A 314 20.78 -6.93 0.40
CA TRP A 314 20.59 -8.10 1.27
C TRP A 314 19.14 -8.60 1.29
N MET A 315 18.16 -7.68 1.30
CA MET A 315 16.75 -8.06 1.21
C MET A 315 16.41 -8.75 -0.11
N ILE A 316 16.91 -8.24 -1.24
CA ILE A 316 16.65 -8.85 -2.55
C ILE A 316 17.30 -10.23 -2.60
N MET A 317 18.55 -10.35 -2.16
CA MET A 317 19.30 -11.61 -2.12
C MET A 317 18.59 -12.67 -1.27
N VAL A 318 18.23 -12.37 -0.02
CA VAL A 318 17.55 -13.32 0.87
C VAL A 318 16.16 -13.70 0.35
N ARG A 319 15.42 -12.78 -0.27
CA ARG A 319 14.13 -13.12 -0.90
C ARG A 319 14.29 -14.02 -2.12
N ARG A 320 15.29 -13.77 -2.97
CA ARG A 320 15.61 -14.61 -4.12
C ARG A 320 15.98 -16.02 -3.67
N GLU A 321 16.89 -16.15 -2.71
CA GLU A 321 17.31 -17.44 -2.15
C GLU A 321 16.14 -18.19 -1.52
N LYS A 322 15.30 -17.50 -0.73
CA LYS A 322 14.09 -18.11 -0.18
C LYS A 322 13.17 -18.65 -1.27
N ALA A 323 12.93 -17.90 -2.35
CA ALA A 323 12.09 -18.34 -3.46
C ALA A 323 12.68 -19.56 -4.20
N VAL A 324 14.01 -19.65 -4.31
CA VAL A 324 14.70 -20.83 -4.86
C VAL A 324 14.48 -22.06 -3.98
N TYR A 325 14.61 -21.95 -2.65
CA TYR A 325 14.34 -23.10 -1.78
C TYR A 325 12.85 -23.47 -1.70
N ASP A 326 11.94 -22.50 -1.77
CA ASP A 326 10.50 -22.75 -1.83
C ASP A 326 10.13 -23.50 -3.13
N THR A 327 10.77 -23.16 -4.26
CA THR A 327 10.58 -23.88 -5.54
C THR A 327 11.22 -25.26 -5.54
N LEU A 328 12.42 -25.43 -4.98
CA LEU A 328 13.04 -26.75 -4.77
C LEU A 328 12.17 -27.68 -3.91
N ASN A 329 11.43 -27.13 -2.94
CA ASN A 329 10.49 -27.88 -2.11
C ASN A 329 9.25 -28.41 -2.86
N MET A 330 8.93 -27.85 -4.03
CA MET A 330 7.86 -28.36 -4.90
C MET A 330 8.31 -29.59 -5.72
N LEU A 331 9.62 -29.79 -5.88
CA LEU A 331 10.20 -30.88 -6.65
C LEU A 331 10.22 -32.18 -5.84
N ASN A 332 10.06 -33.32 -6.51
CA ASN A 332 10.19 -34.61 -5.85
C ASN A 332 11.66 -35.02 -5.75
N PHE A 333 12.07 -35.54 -4.59
CA PHE A 333 13.43 -35.99 -4.34
C PHE A 333 13.53 -37.51 -4.48
N ASP A 334 14.25 -37.98 -5.51
CA ASP A 334 14.52 -39.41 -5.68
C ASP A 334 15.82 -39.78 -4.95
N VAL A 335 15.65 -40.48 -3.82
CA VAL A 335 16.73 -40.93 -2.95
C VAL A 335 17.69 -41.89 -3.67
N THR A 336 17.18 -42.68 -4.63
CA THR A 336 17.98 -43.73 -5.29
C THR A 336 18.97 -43.16 -6.30
N LYS A 337 18.60 -42.09 -6.99
CA LYS A 337 19.40 -41.48 -8.07
C LYS A 337 20.11 -40.19 -7.66
N LYS A 338 19.86 -39.68 -6.45
CA LYS A 338 20.30 -38.33 -6.02
C LYS A 338 19.94 -37.27 -7.07
N CYS A 339 18.72 -37.33 -7.56
CA CYS A 339 18.17 -36.39 -8.53
C CYS A 339 16.85 -35.82 -8.01
N LEU A 340 16.59 -34.58 -8.38
CA LEU A 340 15.31 -33.92 -8.20
C LEU A 340 14.52 -34.05 -9.50
N VAL A 341 13.26 -34.43 -9.38
CA VAL A 341 12.32 -34.48 -10.49
C VAL A 341 11.35 -33.32 -10.35
N GLY A 342 11.30 -32.47 -11.37
CA GLY A 342 10.38 -31.36 -11.48
C GLY A 342 9.45 -31.53 -12.66
N GLU A 343 8.18 -31.23 -12.48
CA GLU A 343 7.22 -31.17 -13.58
C GLU A 343 6.66 -29.77 -13.68
N GLY A 344 6.39 -29.31 -14.91
CA GLY A 344 5.91 -27.96 -15.11
C GLY A 344 5.44 -27.67 -16.52
N TRP A 345 4.82 -26.51 -16.68
CA TRP A 345 4.35 -25.99 -17.95
C TRP A 345 5.30 -24.91 -18.44
N CYS A 346 5.69 -24.99 -19.72
CA CYS A 346 6.40 -23.92 -20.41
C CYS A 346 5.79 -23.64 -21.79
N PRO A 347 5.87 -22.40 -22.29
CA PRO A 347 5.48 -22.10 -23.66
C PRO A 347 6.39 -22.82 -24.67
N ILE A 348 5.83 -23.23 -25.82
CA ILE A 348 6.58 -23.94 -26.88
C ILE A 348 7.80 -23.15 -27.33
N PHE A 349 7.66 -21.83 -27.50
CA PHE A 349 8.75 -20.95 -27.94
C PHE A 349 9.91 -20.89 -26.93
N ALA A 350 9.63 -21.10 -25.64
CA ALA A 350 10.60 -20.95 -24.57
C ALA A 350 11.51 -22.18 -24.43
N LYS A 351 11.17 -23.29 -25.09
CA LYS A 351 11.89 -24.56 -24.99
C LYS A 351 13.40 -24.42 -25.25
N ALA A 352 13.79 -23.73 -26.32
CA ALA A 352 15.19 -23.53 -26.67
C ALA A 352 15.94 -22.70 -25.62
N GLN A 353 15.31 -21.63 -25.14
CA GLN A 353 15.88 -20.74 -24.11
C GLN A 353 16.07 -21.49 -22.78
N ILE A 354 15.08 -22.30 -22.38
CA ILE A 354 15.16 -23.12 -21.17
C ILE A 354 16.30 -24.14 -21.29
N GLN A 355 16.43 -24.82 -22.44
CA GLN A 355 17.50 -25.81 -22.65
C GLN A 355 18.89 -25.18 -22.59
N GLU A 356 19.09 -24.01 -23.19
CA GLU A 356 20.36 -23.26 -23.12
C GLU A 356 20.71 -22.88 -21.68
N VAL A 357 19.73 -22.38 -20.92
CA VAL A 357 19.90 -22.01 -19.51
C VAL A 357 20.27 -23.22 -18.64
N LEU A 358 19.63 -24.38 -18.88
CA LEU A 358 19.94 -25.62 -18.16
C LEU A 358 21.35 -26.16 -18.49
N GLN A 359 21.80 -26.03 -19.73
CA GLN A 359 23.16 -26.38 -20.13
C GLN A 359 24.19 -25.47 -19.45
N ARG A 360 23.92 -24.17 -19.41
CA ARG A 360 24.76 -23.20 -18.69
C ARG A 360 24.84 -23.51 -17.20
N ALA A 361 23.71 -23.82 -16.55
CA ALA A 361 23.69 -24.23 -15.15
C ALA A 361 24.54 -25.48 -14.87
N THR A 362 24.52 -26.44 -15.81
CA THR A 362 25.32 -27.67 -15.70
C THR A 362 26.82 -27.35 -15.78
N PHE A 363 27.21 -26.52 -16.75
CA PHE A 363 28.61 -26.10 -16.95
C PHE A 363 29.14 -25.34 -15.74
N ASP A 364 28.41 -24.33 -15.26
CA ASP A 364 28.86 -23.50 -14.14
C ASP A 364 29.00 -24.34 -12.86
N SER A 365 28.12 -25.33 -12.66
CA SER A 365 28.15 -26.22 -11.49
C SER A 365 29.22 -27.32 -11.56
N ASN A 366 29.99 -27.40 -12.65
CA ASN A 366 30.95 -28.48 -12.91
C ASN A 366 30.36 -29.89 -12.73
N SER A 367 29.06 -30.07 -12.98
CA SER A 367 28.41 -31.36 -12.81
C SER A 367 28.72 -32.27 -14.00
N GLN A 368 29.08 -33.52 -13.73
CA GLN A 368 29.36 -34.52 -14.75
C GLN A 368 28.09 -35.00 -15.48
N VAL A 369 26.92 -34.83 -14.84
CA VAL A 369 25.63 -35.27 -15.36
C VAL A 369 24.84 -34.04 -15.81
N GLY A 370 24.44 -34.04 -17.09
CA GLY A 370 23.57 -32.99 -17.63
C GLY A 370 22.15 -33.06 -17.11
N ILE A 371 21.50 -31.90 -17.00
CA ILE A 371 20.08 -31.81 -16.69
C ILE A 371 19.27 -32.33 -17.88
N ILE A 372 18.36 -33.27 -17.62
CA ILE A 372 17.53 -33.87 -18.68
C ILE A 372 16.22 -33.08 -18.80
N PHE A 373 15.94 -32.59 -20.01
CA PHE A 373 14.68 -31.95 -20.38
C PHE A 373 13.84 -32.92 -21.20
N HIS A 374 12.77 -33.45 -20.63
CA HIS A 374 11.87 -34.39 -21.28
C HIS A 374 10.49 -33.76 -21.49
N VAL A 375 9.98 -33.83 -22.73
CA VAL A 375 8.61 -33.38 -23.04
C VAL A 375 7.66 -34.52 -22.78
N MET A 376 6.58 -34.26 -22.03
CA MET A 376 5.56 -35.24 -21.70
C MET A 376 4.20 -34.84 -22.25
N ASP A 377 3.37 -35.85 -22.53
CA ASP A 377 1.97 -35.63 -22.83
C ASP A 377 1.19 -35.50 -21.52
N ALA A 378 0.59 -34.34 -21.30
CA ALA A 378 -0.25 -34.09 -20.14
C ALA A 378 -1.71 -34.44 -20.41
N VAL A 379 -2.37 -35.02 -19.41
CA VAL A 379 -3.82 -35.25 -19.39
C VAL A 379 -4.58 -34.00 -18.90
N GLU A 380 -3.91 -33.18 -18.08
CA GLU A 380 -4.49 -31.97 -17.48
C GLU A 380 -4.49 -30.78 -18.46
N SER A 381 -5.42 -29.84 -18.25
CA SER A 381 -5.50 -28.63 -19.06
C SER A 381 -4.32 -27.69 -18.75
N PRO A 382 -3.58 -27.23 -19.78
CA PRO A 382 -2.49 -26.27 -19.60
C PRO A 382 -2.96 -24.90 -19.08
N PRO A 383 -2.06 -24.14 -18.44
CA PRO A 383 -2.32 -22.76 -18.04
C PRO A 383 -2.42 -21.83 -19.25
N THR A 384 -3.13 -20.72 -19.08
CA THR A 384 -3.25 -19.66 -20.07
C THR A 384 -2.20 -18.59 -19.87
N TYR A 385 -1.51 -18.23 -20.95
CA TYR A 385 -0.51 -17.18 -20.95
C TYR A 385 -0.71 -16.26 -22.15
N PHE A 386 -0.79 -14.97 -21.89
CA PHE A 386 -0.83 -13.92 -22.90
C PHE A 386 0.44 -13.07 -22.77
N ARG A 387 1.12 -12.85 -23.88
CA ARG A 387 2.27 -11.95 -23.91
C ARG A 387 1.79 -10.52 -23.94
N THR A 388 1.80 -9.87 -22.78
CA THR A 388 1.47 -8.44 -22.67
C THR A 388 2.72 -7.59 -22.87
N ASN A 389 2.52 -6.42 -23.46
CA ASN A 389 3.49 -5.34 -23.47
C ASN A 389 3.00 -4.23 -22.54
N ARG A 390 3.84 -3.22 -22.25
CA ARG A 390 3.52 -2.15 -21.29
C ARG A 390 2.17 -1.45 -21.56
N PHE A 391 1.78 -1.39 -22.84
CA PHE A 391 0.52 -0.81 -23.29
C PHE A 391 -0.70 -1.74 -23.10
N THR A 392 -0.60 -3.03 -23.44
CA THR A 392 -1.74 -3.97 -23.36
C THR A 392 -1.95 -4.56 -21.97
N ASN A 393 -0.91 -4.58 -21.12
CA ASN A 393 -0.98 -5.12 -19.77
C ASN A 393 -2.17 -4.60 -18.94
N PRO A 394 -2.41 -3.28 -18.83
CA PRO A 394 -3.55 -2.80 -18.03
C PRO A 394 -4.91 -3.20 -18.61
N PHE A 395 -5.03 -3.34 -19.94
CA PHE A 395 -6.27 -3.83 -20.56
C PHE A 395 -6.48 -5.33 -20.30
N GLN A 396 -5.40 -6.11 -20.29
CA GLN A 396 -5.44 -7.53 -19.94
C GLN A 396 -5.83 -7.70 -18.47
N GLU A 397 -5.24 -6.92 -17.56
CA GLU A 397 -5.57 -6.95 -16.12
C GLU A 397 -7.05 -6.67 -15.85
N ILE A 398 -7.67 -5.75 -16.60
CA ILE A 398 -9.13 -5.49 -16.50
C ILE A 398 -9.95 -6.70 -16.93
N VAL A 399 -9.54 -7.38 -18.00
CA VAL A 399 -10.23 -8.58 -18.49
C VAL A 399 -10.05 -9.75 -17.50
N ASP A 400 -8.82 -9.98 -17.05
CA ASP A 400 -8.47 -11.06 -16.12
C ASP A 400 -9.13 -10.87 -14.75
N ALA A 401 -9.42 -9.62 -14.35
CA ALA A 401 -10.17 -9.32 -13.13
C ALA A 401 -11.63 -9.83 -13.17
N TYR A 402 -12.24 -9.95 -14.36
CA TYR A 402 -13.54 -10.61 -14.51
C TYR A 402 -13.41 -12.14 -14.46
N GLY A 403 -12.38 -12.67 -15.12
CA GLY A 403 -12.05 -14.07 -15.09
C GLY A 403 -10.94 -14.41 -16.08
N ILE A 404 -10.14 -15.42 -15.73
CA ILE A 404 -9.07 -15.91 -16.59
C ILE A 404 -9.69 -16.74 -17.72
N ALA A 405 -9.32 -16.44 -18.96
CA ALA A 405 -9.80 -17.13 -20.16
C ALA A 405 -9.39 -18.62 -20.16
N ARG A 406 -10.12 -19.47 -20.90
CA ARG A 406 -9.73 -20.87 -21.10
C ARG A 406 -8.53 -20.98 -22.04
N TYR A 407 -7.76 -22.05 -21.93
CA TYR A 407 -6.64 -22.32 -22.83
C TYR A 407 -7.06 -22.32 -24.30
N GLN A 408 -6.32 -21.55 -25.11
CA GLN A 408 -6.52 -21.29 -26.52
C GLN A 408 -7.86 -20.62 -26.86
N GLU A 409 -8.56 -20.05 -25.88
CA GLU A 409 -9.74 -19.22 -26.12
C GLU A 409 -9.36 -17.88 -26.75
N ALA A 410 -10.30 -17.28 -27.50
CA ALA A 410 -10.12 -15.95 -28.07
C ALA A 410 -10.07 -14.90 -26.95
N ASN A 411 -9.00 -14.12 -26.92
CA ASN A 411 -8.79 -13.09 -25.90
C ASN A 411 -9.63 -11.83 -26.20
N PRO A 412 -10.59 -11.46 -25.34
CA PRO A 412 -11.39 -10.25 -25.54
C PRO A 412 -10.56 -8.98 -25.35
N ALA A 413 -9.42 -9.03 -24.64
CA ALA A 413 -8.61 -7.85 -24.33
C ALA A 413 -8.17 -7.07 -25.59
N VAL A 414 -7.90 -7.76 -26.70
CA VAL A 414 -7.52 -7.12 -27.97
C VAL A 414 -8.60 -6.14 -28.46
N TYR A 415 -9.87 -6.52 -28.30
CA TYR A 415 -11.00 -5.66 -28.67
C TYR A 415 -11.25 -4.59 -27.61
N THR A 416 -11.14 -4.98 -26.33
CA THR A 416 -11.30 -4.08 -25.18
C THR A 416 -10.38 -2.86 -25.25
N VAL A 417 -9.17 -3.00 -25.80
CA VAL A 417 -8.23 -1.87 -26.02
C VAL A 417 -8.90 -0.67 -26.70
N ILE A 418 -9.81 -0.90 -27.66
CA ILE A 418 -10.50 0.17 -28.39
C ILE A 418 -11.94 0.33 -27.91
N THR A 419 -12.68 -0.77 -27.76
CA THR A 419 -14.12 -0.70 -27.47
C THR A 419 -14.41 -0.13 -26.09
N PHE A 420 -13.59 -0.46 -25.08
CA PHE A 420 -13.81 0.05 -23.72
C PHE A 420 -13.60 1.58 -23.62
N PRO A 421 -12.45 2.15 -24.06
CA PRO A 421 -12.30 3.60 -24.09
C PRO A 421 -13.31 4.33 -24.97
N PHE A 422 -13.73 3.73 -26.09
CA PHE A 422 -14.73 4.31 -26.98
C PHE A 422 -16.13 4.37 -26.34
N LEU A 423 -16.59 3.29 -25.69
CA LEU A 423 -17.88 3.30 -24.99
C LEU A 423 -17.88 4.26 -23.80
N PHE A 424 -16.76 4.35 -23.08
CA PHE A 424 -16.58 5.38 -22.07
C PHE A 424 -16.75 6.79 -22.66
N ALA A 425 -16.14 7.07 -23.80
CA ALA A 425 -16.21 8.36 -24.46
C ALA A 425 -17.63 8.73 -24.93
N VAL A 426 -18.43 7.77 -25.37
CA VAL A 426 -19.84 7.98 -25.73
C VAL A 426 -20.66 8.44 -24.51
N MET A 427 -20.34 7.93 -23.31
CA MET A 427 -20.96 8.32 -22.05
C MET A 427 -20.40 9.64 -21.49
N PHE A 428 -19.10 9.85 -21.62
CA PHE A 428 -18.33 11.01 -21.12
C PHE A 428 -17.95 11.96 -22.26
N GLY A 429 -18.91 12.27 -23.13
CA GLY A 429 -18.68 13.00 -24.38
C GLY A 429 -18.59 14.52 -24.19
N ASP A 430 -17.51 15.01 -23.61
CA ASP A 430 -17.18 16.45 -23.51
C ASP A 430 -15.69 16.62 -23.81
N TRP A 431 -15.37 17.44 -24.81
CA TRP A 431 -13.98 17.59 -25.24
C TRP A 431 -13.16 18.52 -24.35
N GLY A 432 -13.78 19.39 -23.55
CA GLY A 432 -13.11 20.18 -22.52
C GLY A 432 -12.66 19.31 -21.35
N HIS A 433 -13.57 18.49 -20.81
CA HIS A 433 -13.22 17.49 -19.79
C HIS A 433 -12.23 16.44 -20.34
N GLY A 434 -12.38 16.04 -21.60
CA GLY A 434 -11.44 15.16 -22.30
C GLY A 434 -10.02 15.73 -22.36
N ILE A 435 -9.85 17.03 -22.62
CA ILE A 435 -8.53 17.70 -22.57
C ILE A 435 -7.93 17.68 -21.17
N CYS A 436 -8.74 17.91 -20.12
CA CYS A 436 -8.28 17.81 -18.73
C CYS A 436 -7.77 16.39 -18.40
N LEU A 437 -8.51 15.36 -18.81
CA LEU A 437 -8.09 13.96 -18.66
C LEU A 437 -6.81 13.66 -19.46
N LEU A 438 -6.71 14.19 -20.68
CA LEU A 438 -5.53 14.02 -21.53
C LEU A 438 -4.28 14.60 -20.86
N LEU A 439 -4.39 15.81 -20.30
CA LEU A 439 -3.29 16.45 -19.59
C LEU A 439 -2.87 15.64 -18.35
N GLY A 440 -3.83 15.12 -17.58
CA GLY A 440 -3.57 14.22 -16.46
C GLY A 440 -2.83 12.94 -16.90
N ALA A 441 -3.28 12.28 -17.96
CA ALA A 441 -2.66 11.08 -18.51
C ALA A 441 -1.22 11.36 -19.02
N LEU A 442 -1.02 12.48 -19.72
CA LEU A 442 0.30 12.88 -20.21
C LEU A 442 1.29 13.16 -19.07
N VAL A 443 0.84 13.77 -17.96
CA VAL A 443 1.69 13.98 -16.78
C VAL A 443 2.14 12.66 -16.15
N LEU A 444 1.24 11.66 -16.08
CA LEU A 444 1.57 10.33 -15.56
C LEU A 444 2.58 9.60 -16.46
N ILE A 445 2.42 9.71 -17.78
CA ILE A 445 3.34 9.11 -18.76
C ILE A 445 4.70 9.83 -18.73
N ALA A 446 4.71 11.16 -18.68
CA ALA A 446 5.96 11.94 -18.63
C ALA A 446 6.79 11.67 -17.37
N ARG A 447 6.14 11.31 -16.25
CA ARG A 447 6.80 11.00 -14.97
C ARG A 447 6.94 9.50 -14.69
N GLU A 448 6.86 8.64 -15.72
CA GLU A 448 6.90 7.17 -15.57
C GLU A 448 8.12 6.66 -14.81
N SER A 449 9.32 7.15 -15.12
CA SER A 449 10.56 6.72 -14.46
C SER A 449 10.60 7.08 -12.97
N LYS A 450 10.07 8.25 -12.60
CA LYS A 450 10.04 8.72 -11.22
C LYS A 450 8.96 8.00 -10.41
N LEU A 451 7.76 7.85 -10.96
CA LEU A 451 6.64 7.19 -10.27
C LEU A 451 6.86 5.69 -10.11
N SER A 452 7.44 5.01 -11.09
CA SER A 452 7.73 3.57 -10.99
C SER A 452 8.71 3.22 -9.87
N SER A 453 9.61 4.15 -9.50
CA SER A 453 10.58 3.96 -8.42
C SER A 453 10.02 4.19 -7.02
N GLN A 454 8.86 4.84 -6.91
CA GLN A 454 8.26 5.22 -5.63
C GLN A 454 7.17 4.25 -5.23
N LYS A 455 7.02 4.01 -3.92
CA LYS A 455 5.82 3.35 -3.40
C LYS A 455 4.67 4.35 -3.41
N LEU A 456 3.81 4.22 -4.40
CA LEU A 456 2.59 5.03 -4.49
C LEU A 456 1.55 4.49 -3.49
N GLY A 457 0.63 5.37 -3.05
CA GLY A 457 -0.57 4.92 -2.35
C GLY A 457 -1.48 4.13 -3.29
N SER A 458 -2.37 3.29 -2.73
CA SER A 458 -3.22 2.37 -3.50
C SER A 458 -3.97 3.03 -4.68
N PHE A 459 -4.53 4.21 -4.47
CA PHE A 459 -5.24 4.95 -5.52
C PHE A 459 -4.31 5.40 -6.65
N MET A 460 -3.14 5.95 -6.31
CA MET A 460 -2.17 6.43 -7.30
C MET A 460 -1.52 5.27 -8.05
N GLU A 461 -1.33 4.12 -7.41
CA GLU A 461 -0.82 2.90 -8.04
C GLU A 461 -1.80 2.37 -9.09
N MET A 462 -3.09 2.30 -8.75
CA MET A 462 -4.16 1.94 -9.71
C MET A 462 -4.21 2.92 -10.90
N LEU A 463 -4.16 4.22 -10.62
CA LEU A 463 -4.16 5.26 -11.66
C LEU A 463 -2.94 5.17 -12.57
N PHE A 464 -1.76 4.90 -11.98
CA PHE A 464 -0.50 4.73 -12.72
C PHE A 464 -0.50 3.46 -13.58
N GLY A 465 -1.06 2.35 -13.07
CA GLY A 465 -1.28 1.12 -13.83
C GLY A 465 -2.16 1.38 -15.06
N GLY A 466 -3.27 2.09 -14.88
CA GLY A 466 -4.23 2.43 -15.93
C GLY A 466 -3.86 3.60 -16.86
N ARG A 467 -2.62 4.11 -16.83
CA ARG A 467 -2.23 5.35 -17.55
C ARG A 467 -2.53 5.33 -19.05
N TYR A 468 -2.33 4.20 -19.73
CA TYR A 468 -2.61 4.06 -21.17
C TYR A 468 -4.11 3.97 -21.47
N ILE A 469 -4.89 3.44 -20.53
CA ILE A 469 -6.34 3.40 -20.62
C ILE A 469 -6.90 4.83 -20.52
N LEU A 470 -6.43 5.60 -19.55
CA LEU A 470 -6.79 7.01 -19.39
C LEU A 470 -6.43 7.84 -20.62
N LEU A 471 -5.27 7.58 -21.23
CA LEU A 471 -4.87 8.24 -22.47
C LEU A 471 -5.88 8.00 -23.60
N LEU A 472 -6.25 6.74 -23.85
CA LEU A 472 -7.22 6.41 -24.89
C LEU A 472 -8.63 6.93 -24.57
N MET A 473 -9.06 6.84 -23.31
CA MET A 473 -10.35 7.39 -22.85
C MET A 473 -10.42 8.90 -23.12
N ALA A 474 -9.33 9.63 -22.86
CA ALA A 474 -9.26 11.06 -23.12
C ALA A 474 -9.33 11.38 -24.62
N ILE A 475 -8.57 10.68 -25.46
CA ILE A 475 -8.58 10.89 -26.92
C ILE A 475 -9.98 10.63 -27.50
N PHE A 476 -10.61 9.51 -27.13
CA PHE A 476 -11.96 9.22 -27.60
C PHE A 476 -13.00 10.18 -27.01
N SER A 477 -12.87 10.61 -25.76
CA SER A 477 -13.77 11.60 -25.14
C SER A 477 -13.69 12.94 -25.87
N ILE A 478 -12.51 13.37 -26.30
CA ILE A 478 -12.34 14.55 -27.16
C ILE A 478 -13.07 14.33 -28.51
N TYR A 479 -12.87 13.18 -29.15
CA TYR A 479 -13.54 12.86 -30.41
C TYR A 479 -15.08 12.86 -30.28
N CYS A 480 -15.63 12.16 -29.29
CA CYS A 480 -17.08 12.11 -29.03
C CYS A 480 -17.62 13.48 -28.57
N GLY A 481 -16.86 14.23 -27.78
CA GLY A 481 -17.22 15.59 -27.37
C GLY A 481 -17.28 16.57 -28.54
N LEU A 482 -16.41 16.42 -29.55
CA LEU A 482 -16.50 17.18 -30.80
C LEU A 482 -17.71 16.75 -31.65
N ILE A 483 -18.10 15.46 -31.64
CA ILE A 483 -19.33 14.98 -32.30
C ILE A 483 -20.58 15.57 -31.62
N TYR A 484 -20.64 15.58 -30.29
CA TYR A 484 -21.75 16.22 -29.56
C TYR A 484 -21.68 17.74 -29.61
N ASN A 485 -20.51 18.29 -29.95
CA ASN A 485 -20.22 19.72 -29.96
C ASN A 485 -20.46 20.38 -28.59
N GLU A 486 -19.91 19.76 -27.54
CA GLU A 486 -20.04 20.21 -26.16
C GLU A 486 -18.67 20.46 -25.54
N PHE A 487 -18.41 21.71 -25.12
CA PHE A 487 -17.23 22.12 -24.34
C PHE A 487 -17.69 22.75 -23.03
N PHE A 488 -17.54 22.06 -21.90
CA PHE A 488 -18.07 22.54 -20.61
C PHE A 488 -19.52 23.02 -20.73
N SER A 489 -20.35 22.23 -21.42
CA SER A 489 -21.74 22.50 -21.77
C SER A 489 -22.01 23.62 -22.81
N ILE A 490 -20.99 24.25 -23.37
CA ILE A 490 -21.11 25.35 -24.36
C ILE A 490 -20.83 24.82 -25.79
N PRO A 491 -21.66 25.15 -26.80
CA PRO A 491 -21.42 24.79 -28.21
C PRO A 491 -20.49 25.75 -28.93
N TYR A 492 -19.82 25.27 -30.00
CA TYR A 492 -18.96 26.10 -30.84
C TYR A 492 -19.27 25.94 -32.34
N HIS A 493 -19.13 27.03 -33.10
CA HIS A 493 -19.27 27.07 -34.57
C HIS A 493 -17.95 26.74 -35.27
N ILE A 494 -17.34 25.58 -34.98
CA ILE A 494 -15.99 25.21 -35.44
C ILE A 494 -15.95 24.83 -36.93
N PHE A 495 -16.94 24.08 -37.41
CA PHE A 495 -16.94 23.41 -38.72
C PHE A 495 -17.87 24.08 -39.75
N GLY A 496 -18.44 25.24 -39.43
CA GLY A 496 -19.27 26.02 -40.34
C GLY A 496 -20.34 26.87 -39.66
N GLY A 497 -21.14 27.55 -40.46
CA GLY A 497 -22.36 28.22 -39.98
C GLY A 497 -23.49 27.21 -39.72
N SER A 498 -24.36 27.52 -38.76
CA SER A 498 -25.54 26.69 -38.46
C SER A 498 -26.42 26.48 -39.69
N ALA A 499 -27.05 25.30 -39.77
CA ALA A 499 -28.05 24.96 -40.76
C ALA A 499 -29.40 25.69 -40.54
N TYR A 500 -29.58 26.25 -39.35
CA TYR A 500 -30.80 26.94 -38.92
C TYR A 500 -30.58 28.45 -38.85
N LYS A 501 -31.53 29.21 -39.38
CA LYS A 501 -31.52 30.68 -39.34
C LYS A 501 -32.91 31.24 -39.06
N CYS A 502 -32.95 32.49 -38.59
CA CYS A 502 -34.19 33.25 -38.49
C CYS A 502 -34.72 33.58 -39.90
N ARG A 503 -36.04 33.62 -40.03
CA ARG A 503 -36.72 33.98 -41.29
C ARG A 503 -36.49 35.46 -41.65
N ASP A 504 -36.50 36.33 -40.64
CA ASP A 504 -36.30 37.77 -40.76
C ASP A 504 -35.05 38.25 -39.99
N THR A 505 -34.48 39.37 -40.41
CA THR A 505 -33.29 39.99 -39.78
C THR A 505 -33.52 40.45 -38.34
N THR A 506 -34.77 40.71 -37.97
CA THR A 506 -35.18 41.10 -36.61
C THR A 506 -35.43 39.90 -35.68
N CYS A 507 -35.50 38.67 -36.23
CA CYS A 507 -35.64 37.42 -35.50
C CYS A 507 -36.78 37.37 -34.45
N SER A 508 -37.83 38.19 -34.61
CA SER A 508 -38.96 38.29 -33.66
C SER A 508 -39.72 36.98 -33.47
N ASP A 509 -39.84 36.21 -34.54
CA ASP A 509 -40.69 35.02 -34.60
C ASP A 509 -39.97 33.76 -34.10
N SER A 510 -38.69 33.86 -33.76
CA SER A 510 -37.87 32.73 -33.32
C SER A 510 -38.32 32.14 -31.97
N HIS A 511 -38.91 32.97 -31.10
CA HIS A 511 -39.47 32.53 -29.82
C HIS A 511 -40.79 31.75 -29.98
N THR A 512 -41.52 31.94 -31.08
CA THR A 512 -42.88 31.41 -31.28
C THR A 512 -42.92 30.29 -32.34
N ALA A 513 -42.26 30.49 -33.49
CA ALA A 513 -42.28 29.57 -34.63
C ALA A 513 -41.01 28.71 -34.76
N GLY A 514 -39.93 29.04 -34.03
CA GLY A 514 -38.65 28.34 -34.08
C GLY A 514 -37.78 28.72 -35.29
N LEU A 515 -36.54 28.21 -35.34
CA LEU A 515 -35.63 28.45 -36.46
C LEU A 515 -35.97 27.57 -37.68
N VAL A 516 -35.84 28.13 -38.88
CA VAL A 516 -36.09 27.42 -40.14
C VAL A 516 -34.79 26.81 -40.66
N LYS A 517 -34.85 25.56 -41.13
CA LYS A 517 -33.73 24.90 -41.79
C LYS A 517 -33.49 25.56 -43.15
N TYR A 518 -32.35 26.24 -43.28
CA TYR A 518 -31.99 27.02 -44.47
C TYR A 518 -30.86 26.37 -45.28
N ARG A 519 -30.02 25.54 -44.65
CA ARG A 519 -28.88 24.85 -45.28
C ARG A 519 -28.91 23.35 -45.02
N ASP A 520 -28.00 22.66 -45.72
CA ASP A 520 -27.67 21.26 -45.47
C ASP A 520 -27.21 21.03 -44.02
N PRO A 521 -27.31 19.78 -43.52
CA PRO A 521 -26.90 19.44 -42.17
C PRO A 521 -25.46 19.87 -41.86
N TYR A 522 -25.21 20.19 -40.60
CA TYR A 522 -23.90 20.61 -40.13
C TYR A 522 -22.82 19.55 -40.49
N PRO A 523 -21.68 19.93 -41.06
CA PRO A 523 -20.73 18.96 -41.64
C PRO A 523 -20.13 17.96 -40.64
N PHE A 524 -19.97 18.35 -39.37
CA PHE A 524 -19.36 17.50 -38.36
C PHE A 524 -20.00 17.72 -36.99
N GLY A 525 -20.66 16.69 -36.45
CA GLY A 525 -21.29 16.73 -35.14
C GLY A 525 -22.68 17.38 -35.12
N VAL A 526 -23.15 17.73 -33.93
CA VAL A 526 -24.46 18.37 -33.72
C VAL A 526 -24.37 19.87 -33.99
N ASP A 527 -25.41 20.41 -34.65
CA ASP A 527 -25.50 21.84 -34.95
C ASP A 527 -25.59 22.67 -33.64
N PRO A 528 -24.72 23.69 -33.46
CA PRO A 528 -24.75 24.59 -32.31
C PRO A 528 -26.11 25.22 -32.00
N SER A 529 -26.95 25.46 -33.01
CA SER A 529 -28.24 26.14 -32.82
C SER A 529 -29.25 25.35 -32.00
N TRP A 530 -29.03 24.04 -31.81
CA TRP A 530 -29.89 23.22 -30.96
C TRP A 530 -29.72 23.54 -29.48
N ARG A 531 -28.53 23.99 -29.06
CA ARG A 531 -28.26 24.33 -27.68
C ARG A 531 -29.00 25.60 -27.26
N GLY A 532 -29.71 25.53 -26.14
CA GLY A 532 -30.54 26.64 -25.64
C GLY A 532 -31.92 26.74 -26.30
N SER A 533 -32.25 25.82 -27.23
CA SER A 533 -33.60 25.73 -27.80
C SER A 533 -34.54 24.96 -26.87
N ARG A 534 -35.85 25.26 -26.90
CA ARG A 534 -36.86 24.53 -26.11
C ARG A 534 -36.95 23.04 -26.51
N SER A 535 -36.59 22.72 -27.74
CA SER A 535 -36.62 21.36 -28.31
C SER A 535 -35.26 20.63 -28.25
N GLU A 536 -34.27 21.18 -27.54
CA GLU A 536 -32.95 20.57 -27.37
C GLU A 536 -33.03 19.16 -26.77
N LEU A 537 -33.66 19.04 -25.60
CA LEU A 537 -33.71 17.78 -24.85
C LEU A 537 -34.46 16.67 -25.61
N PRO A 538 -35.65 16.92 -26.21
CA PRO A 538 -36.32 15.93 -27.03
C PRO A 538 -35.47 15.45 -28.23
N PHE A 539 -34.77 16.35 -28.91
CA PHE A 539 -33.93 16.02 -30.05
C PHE A 539 -32.70 15.20 -29.64
N LEU A 540 -31.92 15.70 -28.67
CA LEU A 540 -30.69 15.03 -28.21
C LEU A 540 -30.98 13.68 -27.55
N ASN A 541 -32.07 13.56 -26.79
CA ASN A 541 -32.47 12.29 -26.19
C ASN A 541 -32.84 11.26 -27.26
N SER A 542 -33.65 11.66 -28.26
CA SER A 542 -34.00 10.79 -29.39
C SER A 542 -32.77 10.34 -30.19
N LEU A 543 -31.80 11.23 -30.41
CA LEU A 543 -30.54 10.92 -31.07
C LEU A 543 -29.69 9.94 -30.25
N LYS A 544 -29.41 10.28 -28.98
CA LYS A 544 -28.53 9.49 -28.10
C LYS A 544 -29.08 8.09 -27.83
N MET A 545 -30.39 7.97 -27.64
CA MET A 545 -31.05 6.68 -27.43
C MET A 545 -31.02 5.79 -28.68
N LYS A 546 -31.18 6.35 -29.88
CA LYS A 546 -31.04 5.57 -31.12
C LYS A 546 -29.58 5.17 -31.38
N MET A 547 -28.65 6.09 -31.14
CA MET A 547 -27.22 5.81 -31.26
C MET A 547 -26.78 4.70 -30.29
N SER A 548 -27.25 4.72 -29.02
CA SER A 548 -26.90 3.70 -28.03
C SER A 548 -27.41 2.31 -28.42
N ILE A 549 -28.61 2.21 -29.00
CA ILE A 549 -29.13 0.94 -29.54
C ILE A 549 -28.25 0.43 -30.68
N LEU A 550 -27.89 1.28 -31.66
CA LEU A 550 -27.04 0.88 -32.78
C LEU A 550 -25.66 0.39 -32.32
N LEU A 551 -25.01 1.12 -31.40
CA LEU A 551 -23.72 0.73 -30.84
C LEU A 551 -23.82 -0.56 -30.02
N GLY A 552 -24.86 -0.70 -29.19
CA GLY A 552 -25.08 -1.90 -28.38
C GLY A 552 -25.31 -3.16 -29.23
N VAL A 553 -26.14 -3.06 -30.27
CA VAL A 553 -26.38 -4.18 -31.20
C VAL A 553 -25.12 -4.54 -31.97
N ALA A 554 -24.34 -3.56 -32.43
CA ALA A 554 -23.07 -3.82 -33.10
C ALA A 554 -22.06 -4.52 -32.17
N GLN A 555 -21.93 -4.06 -30.92
CA GLN A 555 -21.04 -4.67 -29.93
C GLN A 555 -21.46 -6.10 -29.55
N MET A 556 -22.75 -6.35 -29.35
CA MET A 556 -23.25 -7.71 -29.06
C MET A 556 -23.01 -8.66 -30.23
N ASN A 557 -23.22 -8.21 -31.48
CA ASN A 557 -22.91 -8.99 -32.67
C ASN A 557 -21.42 -9.33 -32.76
N LEU A 558 -20.52 -8.39 -32.42
CA LEU A 558 -19.09 -8.67 -32.35
C LEU A 558 -18.79 -9.83 -31.36
N GLY A 559 -19.42 -9.82 -30.18
CA GLY A 559 -19.26 -10.90 -29.20
C GLY A 559 -19.71 -12.28 -29.73
N ILE A 560 -20.86 -12.35 -30.41
CA ILE A 560 -21.36 -13.60 -31.02
C ILE A 560 -20.44 -14.07 -32.15
N ILE A 561 -19.88 -13.16 -32.95
CA ILE A 561 -18.90 -13.49 -33.99
C ILE A 561 -17.62 -14.10 -33.39
N LEU A 562 -17.16 -13.62 -32.23
CA LEU A 562 -16.03 -14.23 -31.52
C LEU A 562 -16.31 -15.66 -31.08
N SER A 563 -17.55 -15.94 -30.62
CA SER A 563 -17.98 -17.31 -30.31
C SER A 563 -17.86 -18.23 -31.52
N TYR A 564 -18.22 -17.77 -32.73
CA TYR A 564 -18.02 -18.54 -33.96
C TYR A 564 -16.54 -18.84 -34.25
N PHE A 565 -15.67 -17.84 -34.14
CA PHE A 565 -14.23 -18.07 -34.32
C PHE A 565 -13.67 -19.04 -33.28
N ASN A 566 -14.20 -19.05 -32.07
CA ASN A 566 -13.82 -20.00 -31.04
C ASN A 566 -14.29 -21.42 -31.36
N ALA A 567 -15.57 -21.60 -31.70
CA ALA A 567 -16.14 -22.89 -32.06
C ALA A 567 -15.48 -23.49 -33.31
N ARG A 568 -15.14 -22.65 -34.31
CA ARG A 568 -14.40 -23.06 -35.51
C ARG A 568 -12.99 -23.55 -35.16
N PHE A 569 -12.30 -22.89 -34.23
CA PHE A 569 -10.95 -23.27 -33.80
C PHE A 569 -10.93 -24.60 -33.04
N PHE A 570 -11.88 -24.81 -32.13
CA PHE A 570 -12.03 -26.08 -31.40
C PHE A 570 -12.70 -27.19 -32.22
N HIS A 571 -13.00 -26.95 -33.51
CA HIS A 571 -13.70 -27.88 -34.40
C HIS A 571 -15.06 -28.38 -33.86
N SER A 572 -15.71 -27.59 -32.99
CA SER A 572 -17.01 -27.93 -32.41
C SER A 572 -18.13 -27.55 -33.37
N SER A 573 -18.50 -28.50 -34.24
CA SER A 573 -19.59 -28.30 -35.21
C SER A 573 -20.97 -28.17 -34.55
N LEU A 574 -21.12 -28.70 -33.32
CA LEU A 574 -22.36 -28.61 -32.55
C LEU A 574 -22.61 -27.17 -32.09
N ASP A 575 -21.60 -26.49 -31.55
CA ASP A 575 -21.74 -25.12 -31.06
C ASP A 575 -22.06 -24.16 -32.21
N ILE A 576 -21.45 -24.37 -33.39
CA ILE A 576 -21.76 -23.55 -34.58
C ILE A 576 -23.24 -23.70 -34.96
N ARG A 577 -23.74 -24.94 -35.04
CA ARG A 577 -25.10 -25.20 -35.55
C ARG A 577 -26.19 -24.85 -34.55
N TYR A 578 -25.98 -25.14 -33.26
CA TYR A 578 -27.03 -25.05 -32.24
C TYR A 578 -26.91 -23.83 -31.32
N GLN A 579 -25.74 -23.19 -31.25
CA GLN A 579 -25.55 -21.99 -30.44
C GLN A 579 -25.39 -20.75 -31.34
N PHE A 580 -24.38 -20.72 -32.20
CA PHE A 580 -24.06 -19.53 -33.00
C PHE A 580 -25.18 -19.15 -34.00
N VAL A 581 -25.61 -20.10 -34.84
CA VAL A 581 -26.61 -19.82 -35.88
C VAL A 581 -27.94 -19.33 -35.27
N PRO A 582 -28.54 -20.00 -34.27
CA PRO A 582 -29.78 -19.53 -33.66
C PRO A 582 -29.62 -18.18 -32.95
N GLN A 583 -28.51 -17.95 -32.24
CA GLN A 583 -28.25 -16.66 -31.58
C GLN A 583 -28.14 -15.51 -32.59
N MET A 584 -27.43 -15.73 -33.70
CA MET A 584 -27.25 -14.71 -34.74
C MET A 584 -28.56 -14.38 -35.45
N ILE A 585 -29.39 -15.39 -35.76
CA ILE A 585 -30.70 -15.19 -36.37
C ILE A 585 -31.63 -14.45 -35.40
N PHE A 586 -31.69 -14.89 -34.14
CA PHE A 586 -32.57 -14.28 -33.13
C PHE A 586 -32.21 -12.81 -32.86
N LEU A 587 -30.93 -12.51 -32.62
CA LEU A 587 -30.48 -11.14 -32.33
C LEU A 587 -30.73 -10.21 -33.53
N ASN A 588 -30.38 -10.63 -34.75
CA ASN A 588 -30.53 -9.78 -35.92
C ASN A 588 -31.98 -9.69 -36.42
N GLY A 589 -32.78 -10.74 -36.23
CA GLY A 589 -34.20 -10.73 -36.57
C GLY A 589 -35.00 -9.72 -35.74
N LEU A 590 -34.66 -9.52 -34.47
CA LEU A 590 -35.35 -8.57 -33.60
C LEU A 590 -34.63 -7.21 -33.51
N PHE A 591 -33.41 -7.21 -32.97
CA PHE A 591 -32.69 -5.97 -32.66
C PHE A 591 -31.90 -5.44 -33.87
N GLY A 592 -31.43 -6.33 -34.74
CA GLY A 592 -30.84 -5.95 -36.03
C GLY A 592 -31.88 -5.30 -36.95
N TYR A 593 -33.09 -5.85 -37.00
CA TYR A 593 -34.21 -5.26 -37.72
C TYR A 593 -34.57 -3.87 -37.18
N LEU A 594 -34.68 -3.69 -35.86
CA LEU A 594 -34.87 -2.38 -35.24
C LEU A 594 -33.76 -1.38 -35.64
N SER A 595 -32.50 -1.83 -35.63
CA SER A 595 -31.36 -1.02 -36.05
C SER A 595 -31.48 -0.56 -37.51
N LEU A 596 -31.92 -1.45 -38.39
CA LEU A 596 -32.19 -1.14 -39.80
C LEU A 596 -33.36 -0.15 -39.96
N LEU A 597 -34.44 -0.30 -39.19
CA LEU A 597 -35.55 0.66 -39.19
C LEU A 597 -35.13 2.07 -38.73
N ILE A 598 -34.24 2.17 -37.74
CA ILE A 598 -33.67 3.46 -37.29
C ILE A 598 -32.94 4.15 -38.45
N VAL A 599 -32.09 3.42 -39.17
CA VAL A 599 -31.31 3.96 -40.30
C VAL A 599 -32.24 4.36 -41.45
N ILE A 600 -33.23 3.53 -41.81
CA ILE A 600 -34.22 3.86 -42.84
C ILE A 600 -35.01 5.11 -42.46
N LYS A 601 -35.45 5.23 -41.21
CA LYS A 601 -36.16 6.42 -40.72
C LYS A 601 -35.31 7.67 -40.87
N TRP A 602 -34.01 7.60 -40.56
CA TRP A 602 -33.09 8.73 -40.75
C TRP A 602 -32.86 9.09 -42.22
N CYS A 603 -32.75 8.11 -43.12
CA CYS A 603 -32.56 8.37 -44.55
C CYS A 603 -33.82 8.91 -45.24
N THR A 604 -35.01 8.45 -44.85
CA THR A 604 -36.29 8.83 -45.48
C THR A 604 -36.92 10.08 -44.86
N GLY A 605 -36.55 10.44 -43.63
CA GLY A 605 -37.17 11.55 -42.91
C GLY A 605 -38.61 11.28 -42.45
N SER A 606 -39.03 10.01 -42.44
CA SER A 606 -40.39 9.62 -42.02
C SER A 606 -40.66 9.95 -40.55
N GLN A 607 -41.91 10.30 -40.23
CA GLN A 607 -42.37 10.57 -38.87
C GLN A 607 -42.82 9.31 -38.11
N ALA A 608 -42.85 8.15 -38.76
CA ALA A 608 -43.35 6.88 -38.21
C ALA A 608 -42.76 6.52 -36.84
N ASP A 609 -43.60 6.13 -35.89
CA ASP A 609 -43.17 5.80 -34.53
C ASP A 609 -42.62 4.38 -34.42
N LEU A 610 -41.30 4.28 -34.29
CA LEU A 610 -40.59 2.99 -34.23
C LEU A 610 -41.03 2.11 -33.04
N TYR A 611 -41.42 2.71 -31.92
CA TYR A 611 -41.94 1.97 -30.77
C TYR A 611 -43.25 1.27 -31.09
N HIS A 612 -44.19 1.99 -31.70
CA HIS A 612 -45.44 1.41 -32.14
C HIS A 612 -45.18 0.28 -33.14
N VAL A 613 -44.34 0.51 -34.16
CA VAL A 613 -43.97 -0.51 -35.15
C VAL A 613 -43.40 -1.78 -34.49
N MET A 614 -42.53 -1.66 -33.50
CA MET A 614 -41.95 -2.81 -32.81
C MET A 614 -42.92 -3.53 -31.88
N ILE A 615 -43.79 -2.81 -31.17
CA ILE A 615 -44.77 -3.41 -30.26
C ILE A 615 -45.82 -4.19 -31.06
N TYR A 616 -46.32 -3.61 -32.15
CA TYR A 616 -47.30 -4.24 -33.03
C TYR A 616 -46.72 -5.44 -33.80
N MET A 617 -45.42 -5.45 -34.10
CA MET A 617 -44.75 -6.63 -34.65
C MET A 617 -44.94 -7.90 -33.79
N PHE A 618 -44.97 -7.77 -32.46
CA PHE A 618 -45.18 -8.92 -31.57
C PHE A 618 -46.65 -9.15 -31.19
N LEU A 619 -47.43 -8.08 -31.02
CA LEU A 619 -48.80 -8.18 -30.51
C LEU A 619 -49.84 -8.39 -31.61
N SER A 620 -49.66 -7.83 -32.79
CA SER A 620 -50.54 -8.06 -33.95
C SER A 620 -49.80 -7.94 -35.30
N PRO A 621 -49.08 -9.00 -35.71
CA PRO A 621 -48.15 -8.97 -36.86
C PRO A 621 -48.83 -8.74 -38.22
N THR A 622 -50.15 -8.89 -38.32
CA THR A 622 -50.92 -8.77 -39.57
C THR A 622 -51.71 -7.47 -39.71
N ASP A 623 -51.68 -6.59 -38.70
CA ASP A 623 -52.48 -5.37 -38.72
C ASP A 623 -51.89 -4.28 -39.62
N ASP A 624 -52.77 -3.41 -40.12
CA ASP A 624 -52.42 -2.31 -41.00
C ASP A 624 -51.68 -1.20 -40.23
N LEU A 625 -50.36 -1.07 -40.48
CA LEU A 625 -49.52 -0.04 -39.85
C LEU A 625 -49.84 1.41 -40.27
N GLY A 626 -50.76 1.64 -41.22
CA GLY A 626 -51.20 2.99 -41.64
C GLY A 626 -50.05 3.95 -41.93
N GLU A 627 -50.03 5.10 -41.26
CA GLU A 627 -48.98 6.14 -41.38
C GLU A 627 -47.60 5.70 -40.84
N ASN A 628 -47.52 4.58 -40.12
CA ASN A 628 -46.27 4.04 -39.57
C ASN A 628 -45.54 3.08 -40.53
N GLN A 629 -46.02 2.92 -41.77
CA GLN A 629 -45.33 2.14 -42.79
C GLN A 629 -44.10 2.90 -43.32
N LEU A 630 -42.91 2.31 -43.14
CA LEU A 630 -41.62 2.89 -43.51
C LEU A 630 -41.17 2.53 -44.94
N PHE A 631 -41.51 1.34 -45.43
CA PHE A 631 -41.16 0.92 -46.79
C PHE A 631 -42.19 -0.06 -47.38
N TRP A 632 -42.12 -0.26 -48.70
CA TRP A 632 -43.01 -1.15 -49.42
C TRP A 632 -42.74 -2.62 -49.05
N GLY A 633 -43.77 -3.39 -48.73
CA GLY A 633 -43.62 -4.79 -48.33
C GLY A 633 -43.20 -5.02 -46.86
N GLN A 634 -43.33 -4.02 -45.99
CA GLN A 634 -42.96 -4.16 -44.57
C GLN A 634 -43.80 -5.23 -43.82
N ARG A 635 -45.09 -5.36 -44.14
CA ARG A 635 -46.01 -6.31 -43.47
C ARG A 635 -45.60 -7.78 -43.64
N PRO A 636 -45.42 -8.31 -44.86
CA PRO A 636 -44.97 -9.69 -45.05
C PRO A 636 -43.54 -9.96 -44.57
N LEU A 637 -42.75 -8.94 -44.26
CA LEU A 637 -41.41 -9.09 -43.67
C LEU A 637 -41.47 -9.17 -42.13
N GLN A 638 -42.50 -8.57 -41.52
CA GLN A 638 -42.70 -8.57 -40.07
C GLN A 638 -43.44 -9.81 -39.56
N ALA A 639 -44.33 -10.37 -40.38
CA ALA A 639 -44.92 -11.69 -40.19
C ALA A 639 -43.91 -12.80 -40.50
#